data_AF-A0A0V8IM71-F1
#
_entry.id   AF-A0A0V8IM71-F1
#
_cell.length_a   1.000
_cell.length_b   1.000
_cell.length_c   1.000
_cell.angle_alpha   90.00
_cell.angle_beta   90.00
_cell.angle_gamma   90.00
#
_symmetry.space_group_name_H-M   'P 1'
#
loop_
_entity.id
_entity.type
_entity.pdbx_description
1 polymer ?
#
loop_
_entity_poly.entity_id
_entity_poly.type
_entity_poly.pdbx_seq_one_letter_code
_entity_poly.pdbx_strand_id
1 'polypeptide(L)'
;MIHRTPNSAPPRAQTAPPPPRRPRSGAVRRTAAGLAAAVLAFSATSLPAAAAPGPKDPGSKGPSSAAGHSLRAPVTDENFYFVMADRFSNGSAANDRGGLGADPMVSGFDPTKKGFYNGGDLAGLRNNIDYIQGLGTTSIWLTPSFKNKAVQPEDKSAGYHGYWVTDFTQIDPHLGTNAELKALIDDAHARGMKVYFDIITNHTADVIGYQEGARKGYVSKDAAPYKTAAGEEFDDRDYAGSATFPELDAATSFPYRPVLEPGEEDLKVPAWLNDPALYHNRGDTTFTGEDSSYGDFFGLDDLFTEHPTVVNGMKDIYKAWIRDFGVDGFRIDTMKHVNDEFWQDFGPDVLSFAREQGKDEFFMFGEVFDTTKSFTSQFTTRNKMQAVLDFPFQDAARNFASKGQDAGALQAFFAGDDWYTDADSNAYQLPTFLGNHDMGRIGSFIAADNPDATDTEKVARDRLAHELMYFSRGNPVIYYGDEQGFTGPGGDQDARQTMFASLVPEYLDDDLLGTDATHATDNFNTGHPLYAKIRELAALAKEHPALRNGAQQDRYAADGPGIYAFSRTDAKDQREYVVALNNSEQVQTADIPTYIAKRTYTRIYGDGAPEAKTSPDAKLAVTVPPLSAVVYQSAGRIPHSKAAPAVVLGDPAPAPGDNGRLQVTADVDGASFHEVTFEARQAGGDWTTIGTDDSAPYQVFHDVAALDAGTPVEYRATVLDNGGHTATSQARQANVPAPVLTLQKPAEGSSVQGTVELSATADPEKPSHVVTFERSVSGGAWTVIGTDDSSPAYTASDDVSGVADGTSVQYRASMAGPGFAVASGIRTVTVGEAPQPDAVAVAGSLNQAMGCAAPWDPACSQAQMVLDPADRIWRLTVDLPKGSYEFKAALNGGWTENYGADGELDGPNIALDHPGGPVTFRYDNSTHLLSTVYASQQPGAVAAAGSMDSELGCAGDWEPACDQAQLVLDPADLVWKLSVPDLPAGSYEFKAALDRSWNVSYGAGGVSPGANITFDHDGGPVTFRYDHFTHLITAG
;
A
#
# COMPACT_ATOMS: atom_id res chain seq x y z
N MET A 1 -64.82 3.25 -16.87
CA MET A 1 -65.53 1.95 -17.00
C MET A 1 -64.94 1.06 -15.90
N ILE A 2 -65.70 0.63 -14.88
CA ILE A 2 -66.50 -0.63 -14.84
C ILE A 2 -65.57 -1.85 -14.98
N HIS A 3 -65.38 -2.75 -13.99
CA HIS A 3 -66.01 -2.95 -12.67
C HIS A 3 -65.01 -3.62 -11.67
N ARG A 4 -64.92 -3.17 -10.40
CA ARG A 4 -65.46 -3.78 -9.15
C ARG A 4 -64.81 -5.09 -8.60
N THR A 5 -64.42 -5.01 -7.33
CA THR A 5 -64.19 -6.07 -6.31
C THR A 5 -65.56 -6.65 -5.78
N PRO A 6 -65.70 -7.56 -4.75
CA PRO A 6 -64.78 -7.93 -3.65
C PRO A 6 -64.89 -9.34 -2.95
N ASN A 7 -64.08 -9.52 -1.87
CA ASN A 7 -64.36 -10.20 -0.55
C ASN A 7 -64.45 -11.74 -0.30
N SER A 8 -63.51 -12.22 0.54
CA SER A 8 -63.65 -12.84 1.90
C SER A 8 -64.05 -14.32 2.20
N ALA A 9 -63.04 -15.10 2.67
CA ALA A 9 -62.97 -15.82 3.98
C ALA A 9 -63.71 -17.20 4.21
N PRO A 10 -63.64 -17.90 5.40
CA PRO A 10 -63.02 -19.25 5.60
C PRO A 10 -63.95 -20.25 6.40
N PRO A 11 -63.58 -21.22 7.30
CA PRO A 11 -62.30 -21.87 7.73
C PRO A 11 -62.31 -23.42 8.10
N ARG A 12 -61.16 -23.94 8.62
CA ARG A 12 -60.93 -25.05 9.64
C ARG A 12 -61.07 -26.58 9.34
N ALA A 13 -60.03 -27.36 9.77
CA ALA A 13 -60.05 -28.56 10.68
C ALA A 13 -59.40 -29.95 10.30
N GLN A 14 -58.17 -30.21 10.79
CA GLN A 14 -57.60 -31.38 11.55
C GLN A 14 -57.62 -32.92 11.14
N THR A 15 -56.41 -33.53 11.17
CA THR A 15 -55.91 -34.83 11.77
C THR A 15 -56.01 -36.28 11.16
N ALA A 16 -54.81 -36.87 10.83
CA ALA A 16 -54.23 -38.24 11.12
C ALA A 16 -54.91 -39.56 10.58
N PRO A 17 -54.32 -40.83 10.63
CA PRO A 17 -53.12 -41.39 11.30
C PRO A 17 -52.21 -42.40 10.42
N PRO A 18 -51.63 -43.60 10.80
CA PRO A 18 -50.21 -43.97 10.47
C PRO A 18 -49.82 -45.31 9.66
N PRO A 19 -49.25 -46.47 10.16
CA PRO A 19 -48.04 -47.13 9.52
C PRO A 19 -48.08 -48.69 9.26
N PRO A 20 -47.00 -49.36 8.73
CA PRO A 20 -46.13 -50.26 9.57
C PRO A 20 -44.62 -50.46 9.10
N ARG A 21 -43.97 -51.65 9.31
CA ARG A 21 -42.48 -51.88 9.38
C ARG A 21 -41.89 -53.11 8.61
N ARG A 22 -40.60 -53.02 8.16
CA ARG A 22 -39.41 -53.98 8.12
C ARG A 22 -39.58 -55.53 7.88
N PRO A 23 -38.63 -56.27 7.23
CA PRO A 23 -37.28 -56.60 7.80
C PRO A 23 -36.07 -57.02 6.87
N ARG A 24 -34.89 -57.22 7.52
CA ARG A 24 -33.69 -58.13 7.30
C ARG A 24 -33.52 -59.00 6.01
N SER A 25 -32.33 -59.44 5.55
CA SER A 25 -30.88 -59.21 5.89
C SER A 25 -29.93 -60.02 4.96
N GLY A 26 -28.67 -59.59 4.74
CA GLY A 26 -27.59 -60.40 4.11
C GLY A 26 -26.24 -59.65 4.04
N ALA A 27 -25.08 -60.34 3.95
CA ALA A 27 -23.74 -59.71 3.99
C ALA A 27 -22.60 -60.52 3.34
N VAL A 28 -21.63 -59.81 2.73
CA VAL A 28 -20.27 -60.30 2.32
C VAL A 28 -19.26 -59.16 2.54
N ARG A 29 -17.96 -59.47 2.73
CA ARG A 29 -16.87 -58.52 3.03
C ARG A 29 -15.94 -58.30 1.81
N ARG A 30 -15.40 -57.07 1.64
CA ARG A 30 -13.95 -56.75 1.86
C ARG A 30 -13.55 -55.31 1.49
N THR A 31 -12.98 -54.61 2.48
CA THR A 31 -11.85 -53.64 2.39
C THR A 31 -11.64 -52.78 1.14
N ALA A 32 -11.88 -51.48 1.30
CA ALA A 32 -10.96 -50.42 0.88
C ALA A 32 -10.89 -49.39 2.03
N ALA A 33 -9.82 -48.61 2.13
CA ALA A 33 -9.67 -47.54 3.13
C ALA A 33 -9.55 -46.19 2.43
N GLY A 34 -10.10 -45.14 3.05
CA GLY A 34 -9.96 -43.76 2.63
C GLY A 34 -10.30 -42.87 3.82
N LEU A 35 -9.38 -41.98 4.19
CA LEU A 35 -9.63 -40.97 5.22
C LEU A 35 -10.35 -39.79 4.58
N ALA A 36 -11.36 -39.27 5.27
CA ALA A 36 -11.89 -37.94 5.07
C ALA A 36 -11.89 -37.26 6.45
N ALA A 37 -10.90 -36.39 6.69
CA ALA A 37 -10.71 -35.70 7.96
C ALA A 37 -11.22 -34.26 7.82
N ALA A 38 -12.53 -34.06 7.99
CA ALA A 38 -13.10 -32.72 8.10
C ALA A 38 -12.74 -32.12 9.46
N VAL A 39 -11.95 -31.04 9.47
CA VAL A 39 -11.57 -30.33 10.70
C VAL A 39 -12.72 -29.44 11.13
N LEU A 40 -13.55 -29.95 12.03
CA LEU A 40 -14.51 -29.13 12.79
C LEU A 40 -13.77 -28.46 13.96
N ALA A 41 -13.31 -27.23 13.75
CA ALA A 41 -12.82 -26.37 14.81
C ALA A 41 -13.98 -26.01 15.77
N PHE A 42 -14.10 -26.73 16.88
CA PHE A 42 -15.07 -26.41 17.92
C PHE A 42 -14.58 -25.22 18.75
N SER A 43 -15.37 -24.14 18.79
CA SER A 43 -15.17 -22.99 19.67
C SER A 43 -15.27 -23.42 21.14
N ALA A 44 -14.14 -23.80 21.73
CA ALA A 44 -14.06 -24.22 23.12
C ALA A 44 -14.08 -22.98 24.04
N THR A 45 -15.25 -22.66 24.60
CA THR A 45 -15.39 -21.59 25.61
C THR A 45 -14.71 -21.97 26.93
N SER A 46 -13.39 -21.75 26.99
CA SER A 46 -12.61 -21.83 28.22
C SER A 46 -13.07 -20.75 29.20
N LEU A 47 -13.82 -21.15 30.23
CA LEU A 47 -14.10 -20.30 31.38
C LEU A 47 -12.77 -19.87 32.02
N PRO A 48 -12.60 -18.59 32.40
CA PRO A 48 -11.38 -18.13 33.05
C PRO A 48 -11.17 -18.89 34.37
N ALA A 49 -10.00 -19.52 34.50
CA ALA A 49 -9.62 -20.24 35.71
C ALA A 49 -9.26 -19.22 36.80
N ALA A 50 -10.14 -19.05 37.79
CA ALA A 50 -9.94 -18.11 38.89
C ALA A 50 -8.63 -18.40 39.65
N ALA A 51 -7.59 -17.61 39.36
CA ALA A 51 -6.26 -17.75 39.93
C ALA A 51 -6.22 -17.33 41.41
N ALA A 52 -5.37 -17.97 42.19
CA ALA A 52 -5.16 -17.58 43.59
C ALA A 52 -4.24 -16.35 43.66
N PRO A 53 -4.55 -15.34 44.50
CA PRO A 53 -3.76 -14.12 44.58
C PRO A 53 -2.36 -14.39 45.12
N GLY A 54 -1.35 -13.79 44.47
CA GLY A 54 0.05 -13.84 44.90
C GLY A 54 0.33 -13.11 46.22
N PRO A 55 1.57 -13.19 46.73
CA PRO A 55 1.97 -12.53 47.97
C PRO A 55 1.79 -11.01 47.88
N LYS A 56 1.21 -10.42 48.93
CA LYS A 56 1.04 -8.96 49.02
C LYS A 56 2.29 -8.32 49.61
N ASP A 57 3.02 -7.54 48.82
CA ASP A 57 4.07 -6.65 49.32
C ASP A 57 3.51 -5.21 49.49
N PRO A 58 3.43 -4.66 50.72
CA PRO A 58 2.66 -3.45 50.99
C PRO A 58 3.45 -2.13 50.78
N GLY A 59 3.82 -1.86 49.53
CA GLY A 59 3.59 -0.54 48.93
C GLY A 59 4.75 0.45 48.78
N SER A 60 4.62 1.26 47.73
CA SER A 60 5.06 2.65 47.68
C SER A 60 3.80 3.56 47.60
N LYS A 61 3.96 4.89 47.69
CA LYS A 61 2.84 5.85 47.54
C LYS A 61 3.16 6.91 46.49
N GLY A 62 2.47 6.79 45.36
CA GLY A 62 2.78 7.44 44.09
C GLY A 62 2.87 6.35 43.02
N PRO A 63 2.69 6.66 41.73
CA PRO A 63 3.01 5.71 40.68
C PRO A 63 4.50 5.34 40.78
N SER A 64 4.82 4.06 40.60
CA SER A 64 6.19 3.66 40.28
C SER A 64 6.59 4.27 38.93
N SER A 65 7.88 4.45 38.67
CA SER A 65 8.40 4.83 37.36
C SER A 65 8.21 3.75 36.26
N ALA A 66 7.38 2.76 36.55
CA ALA A 66 7.07 1.58 35.76
C ALA A 66 5.56 1.48 35.43
N ALA A 67 4.76 2.47 35.86
CA ALA A 67 3.33 2.57 35.58
C ALA A 67 3.07 3.93 34.92
N GLY A 68 3.04 3.94 33.58
CA GLY A 68 2.76 5.11 32.76
C GLY A 68 1.26 5.30 32.51
N HIS A 69 0.95 6.37 31.79
CA HIS A 69 -0.28 6.48 31.01
C HIS A 69 0.01 6.09 29.55
N SER A 70 -1.00 5.65 28.81
CA SER A 70 -0.84 5.41 27.37
C SER A 70 -0.44 6.70 26.65
N LEU A 71 0.43 6.58 25.63
CA LEU A 71 1.02 7.73 24.97
C LEU A 71 -0.05 8.55 24.25
N ARG A 72 -0.02 9.87 24.48
CA ARG A 72 -0.64 10.87 23.63
C ARG A 72 0.38 11.97 23.38
N ALA A 73 1.01 11.93 22.21
CA ALA A 73 1.82 13.05 21.75
C ALA A 73 0.95 14.33 21.63
N PRO A 74 1.55 15.53 21.66
CA PRO A 74 0.94 16.67 21.00
C PRO A 74 0.56 16.28 19.56
N VAL A 75 -0.49 16.88 18.99
CA VAL A 75 -0.99 16.52 17.65
C VAL A 75 -1.72 15.15 17.61
N THR A 76 -2.53 14.87 18.64
CA THR A 76 -3.47 13.70 18.70
C THR A 76 -4.95 14.10 18.68
N ASP A 77 -5.24 15.35 18.32
CA ASP A 77 -6.58 15.93 18.21
C ASP A 77 -6.72 16.94 17.04
N GLU A 78 -5.84 16.84 16.04
CA GLU A 78 -5.92 17.66 14.82
C GLU A 78 -7.04 17.21 13.88
N ASN A 79 -7.43 18.13 13.00
CA ASN A 79 -8.32 17.92 11.87
C ASN A 79 -7.69 18.56 10.63
N PHE A 80 -7.17 17.73 9.72
CA PHE A 80 -6.44 18.16 8.53
C PHE A 80 -7.37 18.40 7.33
N TYR A 81 -7.03 19.40 6.52
CA TYR A 81 -7.55 19.59 5.17
C TYR A 81 -6.39 19.50 4.18
N PHE A 82 -6.34 18.43 3.40
CA PHE A 82 -5.30 18.16 2.41
C PHE A 82 -5.71 18.76 1.06
N VAL A 83 -4.90 19.71 0.57
CA VAL A 83 -5.27 20.57 -0.56
C VAL A 83 -4.12 20.71 -1.57
N MET A 84 -4.43 20.44 -2.84
CA MET A 84 -3.55 20.70 -3.98
C MET A 84 -3.73 22.15 -4.45
N ALA A 85 -2.68 22.96 -4.38
CA ALA A 85 -2.77 24.41 -4.64
C ALA A 85 -3.30 24.72 -6.04
N ASP A 86 -2.75 24.09 -7.09
CA ASP A 86 -3.16 24.23 -8.51
C ASP A 86 -4.65 23.92 -8.76
N ARG A 87 -5.28 23.12 -7.90
CA ARG A 87 -6.66 22.65 -8.06
C ARG A 87 -7.65 23.33 -7.12
N PHE A 88 -7.18 24.14 -6.17
CA PHE A 88 -8.05 24.75 -5.18
C PHE A 88 -8.73 26.04 -5.66
N SER A 89 -7.98 27.10 -5.99
CA SER A 89 -8.56 28.37 -6.44
C SER A 89 -7.52 29.25 -7.13
N ASN A 90 -7.82 29.75 -8.34
CA ASN A 90 -6.99 30.76 -9.01
C ASN A 90 -7.26 32.14 -8.39
N GLY A 91 -6.33 32.63 -7.58
CA GLY A 91 -6.39 33.97 -7.00
C GLY A 91 -5.79 35.06 -7.90
N SER A 92 -4.85 34.71 -8.77
CA SER A 92 -4.07 35.69 -9.55
C SER A 92 -3.47 35.13 -10.85
N ALA A 93 -4.28 35.03 -11.91
CA ALA A 93 -3.92 34.68 -13.31
C ALA A 93 -2.77 35.47 -14.00
N ALA A 94 -1.98 36.24 -13.24
CA ALA A 94 -0.66 36.73 -13.61
C ALA A 94 0.47 35.69 -13.37
N ASN A 95 0.27 34.68 -12.50
CA ASN A 95 1.25 33.63 -12.20
C ASN A 95 1.04 32.35 -13.03
N ASP A 96 -0.18 32.09 -13.55
CA ASP A 96 -0.64 30.96 -14.39
C ASP A 96 0.42 30.18 -15.21
N ARG A 97 1.45 30.85 -15.75
CA ARG A 97 2.44 30.31 -16.69
C ARG A 97 3.88 30.33 -16.16
N GLY A 98 4.08 30.56 -14.86
CA GLY A 98 5.39 30.55 -14.18
C GLY A 98 6.42 31.56 -14.70
N GLY A 99 6.00 32.53 -15.52
CA GLY A 99 6.89 33.40 -16.29
C GLY A 99 7.55 32.75 -17.54
N LEU A 100 7.25 31.49 -17.84
CA LEU A 100 7.92 30.67 -18.85
C LEU A 100 7.44 30.89 -20.29
N GLY A 101 6.28 31.52 -20.48
CA GLY A 101 5.82 31.98 -21.80
C GLY A 101 4.33 31.76 -22.08
N ALA A 102 4.02 31.22 -23.25
CA ALA A 102 2.65 31.00 -23.73
C ALA A 102 2.45 29.65 -24.43
N ASP A 103 3.48 28.79 -24.43
CA ASP A 103 3.43 27.44 -24.97
C ASP A 103 3.22 26.45 -23.81
N PRO A 104 2.10 25.69 -23.76
CA PRO A 104 1.85 24.73 -22.70
C PRO A 104 2.94 23.68 -22.52
N MET A 105 3.68 23.32 -23.58
CA MET A 105 4.79 22.36 -23.49
C MET A 105 6.09 22.98 -22.96
N VAL A 106 6.08 24.26 -22.61
CA VAL A 106 7.20 24.98 -21.96
C VAL A 106 6.77 25.54 -20.60
N SER A 107 5.54 26.04 -20.48
CA SER A 107 5.01 26.63 -19.24
C SER A 107 4.11 25.72 -18.43
N GLY A 108 3.90 24.46 -18.82
CA GLY A 108 3.04 23.51 -18.09
C GLY A 108 1.55 23.88 -17.95
N PHE A 109 1.13 25.04 -18.43
CA PHE A 109 -0.21 25.59 -18.22
C PHE A 109 -1.15 25.28 -19.38
N ASP A 110 -2.16 24.46 -19.10
CA ASP A 110 -3.31 24.20 -19.96
C ASP A 110 -4.51 23.78 -19.10
N PRO A 111 -5.39 24.73 -18.71
CA PRO A 111 -6.54 24.43 -17.86
C PRO A 111 -7.60 23.55 -18.55
N THR A 112 -7.38 23.14 -19.80
CA THR A 112 -8.21 22.15 -20.49
C THR A 112 -7.72 20.70 -20.33
N LYS A 113 -6.65 20.47 -19.55
CA LYS A 113 -6.07 19.13 -19.32
C LYS A 113 -5.82 18.85 -17.83
N LYS A 114 -6.18 17.63 -17.40
CA LYS A 114 -5.91 17.11 -16.05
C LYS A 114 -4.42 16.93 -15.71
N GLY A 115 -3.57 16.76 -16.71
CA GLY A 115 -2.12 16.61 -16.56
C GLY A 115 -1.32 17.92 -16.56
N PHE A 116 -1.99 19.09 -16.53
CA PHE A 116 -1.35 20.41 -16.67
C PHE A 116 -1.70 21.32 -15.49
N TYR A 117 -0.95 22.42 -15.31
CA TYR A 117 -1.37 23.48 -14.39
C TYR A 117 -2.70 24.07 -14.85
N ASN A 118 -3.64 24.13 -13.92
CA ASN A 118 -4.97 24.72 -14.09
C ASN A 118 -5.06 26.14 -13.50
N GLY A 119 -4.04 26.57 -12.73
CA GLY A 119 -3.84 27.95 -12.28
C GLY A 119 -4.28 28.24 -10.85
N GLY A 120 -4.55 27.23 -10.03
CA GLY A 120 -4.79 27.45 -8.60
C GLY A 120 -3.51 27.90 -7.87
N ASP A 121 -3.64 28.80 -6.90
CA ASP A 121 -2.48 29.44 -6.28
C ASP A 121 -2.63 29.74 -4.79
N LEU A 122 -1.52 30.16 -4.15
CA LEU A 122 -1.48 30.52 -2.73
C LEU A 122 -2.36 31.74 -2.42
N ALA A 123 -2.67 32.59 -3.40
CA ALA A 123 -3.55 33.73 -3.22
C ALA A 123 -5.02 33.31 -3.13
N GLY A 124 -5.47 32.39 -3.99
CA GLY A 124 -6.80 31.80 -3.98
C GLY A 124 -7.03 30.92 -2.74
N LEU A 125 -6.00 30.21 -2.28
CA LEU A 125 -6.02 29.54 -0.99
C LEU A 125 -6.18 30.53 0.19
N ARG A 126 -5.41 31.62 0.22
CA ARG A 126 -5.59 32.69 1.23
C ARG A 126 -6.95 33.38 1.14
N ASN A 127 -7.55 33.48 -0.04
CA ASN A 127 -8.90 34.04 -0.21
C ASN A 127 -10.00 33.11 0.35
N ASN A 128 -9.77 31.78 0.36
CA ASN A 128 -10.73 30.76 0.77
C ASN A 128 -10.40 30.09 2.12
N ILE A 129 -9.39 30.56 2.85
CA ILE A 129 -9.01 30.02 4.17
C ILE A 129 -10.15 30.09 5.21
N ASP A 130 -11.08 31.03 5.09
CA ASP A 130 -12.29 31.14 5.94
C ASP A 130 -13.32 30.03 5.65
N TYR A 131 -13.33 29.47 4.43
CA TYR A 131 -14.10 28.28 4.09
C TYR A 131 -13.48 27.03 4.76
N ILE A 132 -12.16 26.88 4.70
CA ILE A 132 -11.44 25.78 5.36
C ILE A 132 -11.64 25.85 6.89
N GLN A 133 -11.41 27.01 7.52
CA GLN A 133 -11.68 27.18 8.95
C GLN A 133 -13.17 26.95 9.28
N GLY A 134 -14.07 27.35 8.38
CA GLY A 134 -15.51 27.15 8.49
C GLY A 134 -15.97 25.69 8.43
N LEU A 135 -15.11 24.76 8.00
CA LEU A 135 -15.34 23.30 8.04
C LEU A 135 -15.03 22.71 9.43
N GLY A 136 -14.33 23.45 10.29
CA GLY A 136 -13.85 22.96 11.58
C GLY A 136 -12.44 22.35 11.54
N THR A 137 -11.71 22.57 10.44
CA THR A 137 -10.29 22.24 10.27
C THR A 137 -9.41 22.98 11.29
N THR A 138 -8.31 22.34 11.70
CA THR A 138 -7.25 22.94 12.54
C THR A 138 -5.88 22.89 11.87
N SER A 139 -5.67 22.05 10.86
CA SER A 139 -4.41 21.92 10.12
C SER A 139 -4.65 21.94 8.61
N ILE A 140 -3.85 22.70 7.86
CA ILE A 140 -3.81 22.65 6.39
C ILE A 140 -2.59 21.84 5.98
N TRP A 141 -2.76 20.82 5.15
CA TRP A 141 -1.66 20.10 4.50
C TRP A 141 -1.66 20.47 3.01
N LEU A 142 -0.53 21.00 2.54
CA LEU A 142 -0.30 21.34 1.14
C LEU A 142 0.48 20.23 0.44
N THR A 143 0.09 19.89 -0.78
CA THR A 143 0.95 19.18 -1.75
C THR A 143 2.27 19.94 -1.95
N PRO A 144 3.34 19.30 -2.46
CA PRO A 144 4.63 19.95 -2.52
C PRO A 144 4.53 21.22 -3.35
N SER A 145 5.04 22.33 -2.81
CA SER A 145 4.88 23.66 -3.41
C SER A 145 6.21 24.23 -3.91
N PHE A 146 7.29 23.44 -3.87
CA PHE A 146 8.62 23.81 -4.35
C PHE A 146 8.65 24.00 -5.87
N LYS A 147 9.60 24.77 -6.39
CA LYS A 147 9.71 24.99 -7.85
C LYS A 147 10.03 23.68 -8.59
N ASN A 148 9.19 23.35 -9.55
CA ASN A 148 9.20 22.10 -10.31
C ASN A 148 9.91 22.21 -11.68
N LYS A 149 10.19 21.07 -12.32
CA LYS A 149 10.39 20.99 -13.78
C LYS A 149 9.01 21.13 -14.40
N ALA A 150 8.78 22.23 -15.13
CA ALA A 150 7.42 22.64 -15.48
C ALA A 150 6.69 21.64 -16.40
N VAL A 151 7.42 20.88 -17.21
CA VAL A 151 6.92 19.85 -18.13
C VAL A 151 7.95 18.73 -18.23
N GLN A 152 7.50 17.48 -18.23
CA GLN A 152 8.27 16.31 -18.70
C GLN A 152 7.65 15.89 -20.05
N PRO A 153 8.29 16.21 -21.20
CA PRO A 153 7.77 15.92 -22.54
C PRO A 153 7.47 14.44 -22.82
N GLU A 154 8.16 13.54 -22.11
CA GLU A 154 8.10 12.09 -22.18
C GLU A 154 6.69 11.62 -21.74
N ASP A 155 6.30 12.06 -20.55
CA ASP A 155 4.99 11.84 -19.92
C ASP A 155 3.89 12.72 -20.53
N LYS A 156 4.28 13.77 -21.26
CA LYS A 156 3.40 14.80 -21.85
C LYS A 156 2.53 15.49 -20.80
N SER A 157 3.09 15.66 -19.60
CA SER A 157 2.45 16.17 -18.38
C SER A 157 3.30 17.28 -17.74
N ALA A 158 2.72 18.04 -16.82
CA ALA A 158 3.34 19.16 -16.11
C ALA A 158 3.49 18.87 -14.61
N GLY A 159 4.46 19.51 -13.95
CA GLY A 159 4.73 19.39 -12.50
C GLY A 159 3.69 20.03 -11.58
N TYR A 160 2.41 20.12 -12.00
CA TYR A 160 1.32 20.80 -11.27
C TYR A 160 1.06 20.23 -9.87
N HIS A 161 1.45 18.95 -9.67
CA HIS A 161 1.29 18.19 -8.44
C HIS A 161 2.42 18.43 -7.44
N GLY A 162 3.56 18.99 -7.86
CA GLY A 162 4.64 19.42 -6.97
C GLY A 162 5.85 18.47 -6.82
N TYR A 163 5.71 17.20 -7.23
CA TYR A 163 6.71 16.16 -6.97
C TYR A 163 7.98 16.22 -7.84
N TRP A 164 7.95 16.89 -9.00
CA TRP A 164 9.09 17.02 -9.91
C TRP A 164 9.99 18.20 -9.51
N VAL A 165 10.53 18.19 -8.30
CA VAL A 165 11.25 19.35 -7.75
C VAL A 165 12.56 19.60 -8.50
N THR A 166 12.82 20.87 -8.85
CA THR A 166 14.14 21.37 -9.27
C THR A 166 14.76 22.34 -8.27
N ASP A 167 13.97 23.11 -7.53
CA ASP A 167 14.50 24.05 -6.55
C ASP A 167 13.73 23.98 -5.23
N PHE A 168 14.34 23.31 -4.26
CA PHE A 168 13.83 23.10 -2.91
C PHE A 168 13.92 24.36 -2.02
N THR A 169 14.33 25.51 -2.54
CA THR A 169 14.53 26.75 -1.76
C THR A 169 13.50 27.85 -2.08
N GLN A 170 12.66 27.64 -3.09
CA GLN A 170 11.57 28.56 -3.42
C GLN A 170 10.27 27.85 -3.80
N ILE A 171 9.17 28.56 -3.56
CA ILE A 171 7.84 28.23 -4.06
C ILE A 171 7.82 28.26 -5.58
N ASP A 172 7.04 27.38 -6.19
CA ASP A 172 6.87 27.34 -7.63
C ASP A 172 6.26 28.64 -8.19
N PRO A 173 6.86 29.25 -9.23
CA PRO A 173 6.35 30.48 -9.85
C PRO A 173 4.90 30.43 -10.38
N HIS A 174 4.32 29.25 -10.60
CA HIS A 174 2.90 29.09 -10.92
C HIS A 174 2.01 29.29 -9.69
N LEU A 175 2.47 28.86 -8.51
CA LEU A 175 1.70 28.88 -7.25
C LEU A 175 1.87 30.20 -6.48
N GLY A 176 2.92 30.98 -6.75
CA GLY A 176 3.18 32.30 -6.17
C GLY A 176 4.63 32.49 -5.74
N THR A 177 4.84 33.04 -4.54
CA THR A 177 6.17 33.37 -4.02
C THR A 177 6.36 32.98 -2.55
N ASN A 178 7.62 32.88 -2.11
CA ASN A 178 8.00 32.67 -0.70
C ASN A 178 7.34 33.68 0.26
N ALA A 179 7.11 34.91 -0.19
CA ALA A 179 6.45 35.94 0.60
C ALA A 179 4.94 35.71 0.76
N GLU A 180 4.29 35.15 -0.26
CA GLU A 180 2.86 34.80 -0.24
C GLU A 180 2.59 33.52 0.55
N LEU A 181 3.50 32.54 0.48
CA LEU A 181 3.48 31.42 1.42
C LEU A 181 3.61 31.92 2.87
N LYS A 182 4.60 32.77 3.17
CA LYS A 182 4.73 33.27 4.54
C LYS A 182 3.47 34.02 4.99
N ALA A 183 2.85 34.79 4.10
CA ALA A 183 1.57 35.43 4.40
C ALA A 183 0.43 34.43 4.63
N LEU A 184 0.40 33.27 3.95
CA LEU A 184 -0.56 32.19 4.20
C LEU A 184 -0.33 31.55 5.57
N ILE A 185 0.91 31.26 5.94
CA ILE A 185 1.28 30.68 7.24
C ILE A 185 0.92 31.66 8.37
N ASP A 186 1.28 32.94 8.23
CA ASP A 186 0.96 33.99 9.21
C ASP A 186 -0.58 34.18 9.34
N ASP A 187 -1.34 34.09 8.23
CA ASP A 187 -2.81 34.15 8.21
C ASP A 187 -3.48 32.90 8.81
N ALA A 188 -2.84 31.73 8.73
CA ALA A 188 -3.31 30.48 9.36
C ALA A 188 -3.02 30.49 10.88
N HIS A 189 -1.82 30.88 11.29
CA HIS A 189 -1.45 31.02 12.71
C HIS A 189 -2.33 32.07 13.41
N ALA A 190 -2.65 33.18 12.74
CA ALA A 190 -3.59 34.19 13.24
C ALA A 190 -5.03 33.65 13.46
N ARG A 191 -5.40 32.56 12.76
CA ARG A 191 -6.66 31.83 12.91
C ARG A 191 -6.59 30.68 13.93
N GLY A 192 -5.41 30.39 14.47
CA GLY A 192 -5.16 29.23 15.33
C GLY A 192 -5.15 27.91 14.56
N MET A 193 -4.73 27.93 13.28
CA MET A 193 -4.54 26.74 12.45
C MET A 193 -3.05 26.54 12.12
N LYS A 194 -2.63 25.29 11.96
CA LYS A 194 -1.27 24.88 11.56
C LYS A 194 -1.16 24.71 10.05
N VAL A 195 0.06 24.81 9.51
CA VAL A 195 0.38 24.55 8.10
C VAL A 195 1.48 23.51 7.97
N TYR A 196 1.16 22.42 7.26
CA TYR A 196 2.00 21.28 6.97
C TYR A 196 2.41 21.30 5.50
N PHE A 197 3.66 20.94 5.24
CA PHE A 197 4.22 20.86 3.89
C PHE A 197 4.45 19.41 3.50
N ASP A 198 4.09 19.05 2.28
CA ASP A 198 4.71 17.90 1.63
C ASP A 198 6.21 18.12 1.43
N ILE A 199 6.99 17.05 1.63
CA ILE A 199 8.44 17.02 1.41
C ILE A 199 8.84 15.75 0.66
N ILE A 200 9.82 15.86 -0.22
CA ILE A 200 10.36 14.75 -1.02
C ILE A 200 11.81 14.55 -0.59
N THR A 201 12.12 13.38 -0.04
CA THR A 201 13.51 12.98 0.27
C THR A 201 14.06 11.93 -0.71
N ASN A 202 13.17 11.28 -1.45
CA ASN A 202 13.45 10.16 -2.34
C ASN A 202 14.09 10.60 -3.68
N HIS A 203 13.47 11.55 -4.40
CA HIS A 203 13.81 11.84 -5.79
C HIS A 203 13.82 13.35 -6.10
N THR A 204 14.22 13.70 -7.32
CA THR A 204 13.98 15.02 -7.94
C THR A 204 13.14 14.88 -9.22
N ALA A 205 12.99 15.94 -10.03
CA ALA A 205 12.48 15.79 -11.40
C ALA A 205 13.33 14.82 -12.26
N ASP A 206 12.73 14.24 -13.30
CA ASP A 206 13.42 13.54 -14.40
C ASP A 206 14.35 14.54 -15.11
N VAL A 207 15.65 14.39 -14.93
CA VAL A 207 16.72 15.27 -15.45
C VAL A 207 17.98 14.45 -15.83
N ILE A 208 18.25 13.35 -15.14
CA ILE A 208 19.39 12.47 -15.38
C ILE A 208 18.99 11.35 -16.33
N GLY A 209 19.34 11.50 -17.61
CA GLY A 209 19.30 10.40 -18.57
C GLY A 209 20.52 9.49 -18.44
N TYR A 210 20.54 8.35 -19.15
CA TYR A 210 21.70 7.45 -19.19
C TYR A 210 22.31 7.33 -20.60
N GLN A 211 23.64 7.19 -20.69
CA GLN A 211 24.35 6.93 -21.95
C GLN A 211 23.88 5.61 -22.61
N GLU A 212 23.42 4.65 -21.79
CA GLU A 212 22.85 3.37 -22.21
C GLU A 212 21.39 3.47 -22.70
N GLY A 213 20.78 4.66 -22.68
CA GLY A 213 19.41 4.97 -23.13
C GLY A 213 18.55 5.61 -22.02
N ALA A 214 17.50 6.35 -22.37
CA ALA A 214 16.54 6.89 -21.39
C ALA A 214 15.69 5.77 -20.75
N ARG A 215 15.23 6.01 -19.51
CA ARG A 215 14.33 5.15 -18.70
C ARG A 215 14.59 3.64 -18.88
N LYS A 216 15.77 3.22 -18.42
CA LYS A 216 16.21 1.83 -18.41
C LYS A 216 15.54 1.13 -17.23
N GLY A 217 15.09 -0.11 -17.38
CA GLY A 217 14.66 -0.91 -16.23
C GLY A 217 15.81 -1.21 -15.26
N TYR A 218 15.49 -1.36 -13.98
CA TYR A 218 16.43 -1.58 -12.88
C TYR A 218 17.47 -2.70 -13.10
N VAL A 219 18.69 -2.48 -12.59
CA VAL A 219 19.77 -3.48 -12.51
C VAL A 219 20.12 -3.79 -11.06
N SER A 220 20.00 -5.06 -10.63
CA SER A 220 20.25 -5.43 -9.23
C SER A 220 21.69 -5.26 -8.76
N LYS A 221 21.90 -5.08 -7.45
CA LYS A 221 23.23 -4.94 -6.85
C LYS A 221 24.10 -6.18 -7.10
N ASP A 222 23.51 -7.38 -7.10
CA ASP A 222 24.18 -8.63 -7.50
C ASP A 222 24.65 -8.66 -8.96
N ALA A 223 23.84 -8.11 -9.88
CA ALA A 223 24.17 -8.08 -11.30
C ALA A 223 25.25 -7.03 -11.63
N ALA A 224 25.31 -5.94 -10.86
CA ALA A 224 26.30 -4.88 -10.98
C ALA A 224 26.55 -4.17 -9.64
N PRO A 225 27.50 -4.63 -8.82
CA PRO A 225 27.84 -4.00 -7.56
C PRO A 225 28.33 -2.55 -7.75
N TYR A 226 28.03 -1.68 -6.78
CA TYR A 226 28.57 -0.32 -6.77
C TYR A 226 30.10 -0.35 -6.66
N LYS A 227 30.74 0.67 -7.25
CA LYS A 227 32.20 0.80 -7.28
C LYS A 227 32.65 2.13 -6.71
N THR A 228 33.75 2.11 -5.96
CA THR A 228 34.45 3.35 -5.59
C THR A 228 35.03 4.01 -6.83
N ALA A 229 35.39 5.30 -6.75
CA ALA A 229 36.12 6.01 -7.80
C ALA A 229 37.50 5.40 -8.14
N ALA A 230 37.99 4.45 -7.33
CA ALA A 230 39.18 3.63 -7.62
C ALA A 230 38.88 2.34 -8.40
N GLY A 231 37.60 2.01 -8.60
CA GLY A 231 37.12 0.78 -9.26
C GLY A 231 37.03 -0.44 -8.34
N GLU A 232 37.04 -0.24 -7.01
CA GLU A 232 36.89 -1.32 -6.02
C GLU A 232 35.39 -1.53 -5.72
N GLU A 233 34.93 -2.78 -5.72
CA GLU A 233 33.52 -3.14 -5.47
C GLU A 233 33.17 -3.03 -3.97
N PHE A 234 31.99 -2.49 -3.66
CA PHE A 234 31.48 -2.34 -2.29
C PHE A 234 29.94 -2.39 -2.27
N ASP A 235 29.35 -2.64 -1.09
CA ASP A 235 27.93 -2.40 -0.84
C ASP A 235 27.75 -1.14 0.00
N ASP A 236 26.81 -0.29 -0.40
CA ASP A 236 26.41 0.96 0.22
C ASP A 236 25.90 0.81 1.67
N ARG A 237 25.23 -0.31 2.00
CA ARG A 237 24.63 -0.56 3.32
C ARG A 237 25.68 -0.68 4.43
N ASP A 238 26.89 -1.14 4.12
CA ASP A 238 28.05 -1.14 5.04
C ASP A 238 28.46 0.29 5.46
N TYR A 239 27.99 1.31 4.74
CA TYR A 239 28.32 2.72 4.94
C TYR A 239 27.10 3.61 5.21
N ALA A 240 25.88 3.07 5.15
CA ALA A 240 24.66 3.77 5.51
C ALA A 240 24.74 4.31 6.95
N GLY A 241 24.36 5.58 7.14
CA GLY A 241 24.52 6.27 8.44
C GLY A 241 25.97 6.50 8.89
N SER A 242 26.98 6.18 8.08
CA SER A 242 28.40 6.39 8.38
C SER A 242 28.96 7.65 7.72
N ALA A 243 29.95 8.26 8.37
CA ALA A 243 30.77 9.34 7.81
C ALA A 243 31.95 8.82 6.95
N THR A 244 31.98 7.52 6.61
CA THR A 244 33.09 6.87 5.88
C THR A 244 32.69 6.30 4.53
N PHE A 245 31.57 6.76 3.95
CA PHE A 245 31.09 6.35 2.63
C PHE A 245 32.19 6.57 1.56
N PRO A 246 32.42 5.63 0.61
CA PRO A 246 33.50 5.77 -0.37
C PRO A 246 33.29 6.93 -1.36
N GLU A 247 34.39 7.51 -1.86
CA GLU A 247 34.31 8.45 -2.99
C GLU A 247 33.79 7.72 -4.25
N LEU A 248 32.84 8.33 -4.96
CA LEU A 248 32.22 7.81 -6.18
C LEU A 248 32.63 8.64 -7.42
N ASP A 249 32.52 8.04 -8.60
CA ASP A 249 32.72 8.67 -9.90
C ASP A 249 31.56 8.29 -10.83
N ALA A 250 30.81 9.29 -11.30
CA ALA A 250 29.61 9.09 -12.11
C ALA A 250 29.86 8.28 -13.40
N ALA A 251 31.08 8.24 -13.94
CA ALA A 251 31.39 7.49 -15.15
C ALA A 251 31.79 6.02 -14.90
N THR A 252 31.97 5.59 -13.64
CA THR A 252 32.53 4.26 -13.31
C THR A 252 31.94 3.57 -12.07
N SER A 253 31.24 4.28 -11.19
CA SER A 253 30.66 3.74 -9.94
C SER A 253 29.37 2.93 -10.10
N PHE A 254 28.70 3.04 -11.23
CA PHE A 254 27.27 2.72 -11.43
C PHE A 254 27.04 1.75 -12.61
N PRO A 255 25.90 1.02 -12.66
CA PRO A 255 25.55 0.16 -13.81
C PRO A 255 25.25 0.96 -15.08
N TYR A 256 24.65 2.15 -14.94
CA TYR A 256 24.40 3.10 -16.02
C TYR A 256 25.21 4.38 -15.81
N ARG A 257 25.57 5.05 -16.91
CA ARG A 257 26.38 6.27 -16.87
C ARG A 257 25.49 7.49 -17.09
N PRO A 258 25.23 8.30 -16.05
CA PRO A 258 24.37 9.47 -16.16
C PRO A 258 24.88 10.50 -17.16
N VAL A 259 23.93 11.14 -17.84
CA VAL A 259 24.12 12.26 -18.76
C VAL A 259 23.03 13.30 -18.51
N LEU A 260 23.39 14.57 -18.72
CA LEU A 260 22.51 15.73 -18.56
C LEU A 260 22.36 16.42 -19.93
N GLU A 261 21.16 16.92 -20.24
CA GLU A 261 20.95 17.69 -21.46
C GLU A 261 21.60 19.10 -21.37
N PRO A 262 22.11 19.68 -22.47
CA PRO A 262 22.86 20.93 -22.42
C PRO A 262 22.03 22.13 -21.92
N GLY A 263 22.38 22.64 -20.75
CA GLY A 263 21.65 23.67 -20.02
C GLY A 263 21.00 23.17 -18.72
N GLU A 264 20.96 21.86 -18.45
CA GLU A 264 20.46 21.30 -17.19
C GLU A 264 21.57 21.05 -16.14
N GLU A 265 22.85 21.32 -16.45
CA GLU A 265 24.00 20.99 -15.59
C GLU A 265 24.09 21.77 -14.26
N ASP A 266 23.37 22.89 -14.15
CA ASP A 266 23.22 23.72 -12.94
C ASP A 266 21.72 23.92 -12.58
N LEU A 267 20.81 23.04 -13.04
CA LEU A 267 19.36 23.23 -12.94
C LEU A 267 18.83 23.12 -11.49
N LYS A 268 19.40 22.22 -10.69
CA LYS A 268 18.88 21.81 -9.39
C LYS A 268 19.43 22.68 -8.25
N VAL A 269 18.59 22.96 -7.25
CA VAL A 269 18.94 23.84 -6.12
C VAL A 269 18.43 23.22 -4.81
N PRO A 270 19.27 23.04 -3.76
CA PRO A 270 20.66 23.50 -3.64
C PRO A 270 21.65 22.79 -4.57
N ALA A 271 22.78 23.45 -4.85
CA ALA A 271 23.71 23.07 -5.92
C ALA A 271 24.31 21.65 -5.81
N TRP A 272 24.29 21.02 -4.64
CA TRP A 272 24.76 19.63 -4.46
C TRP A 272 23.91 18.62 -5.25
N LEU A 273 22.64 18.93 -5.53
CA LEU A 273 21.74 18.08 -6.30
C LEU A 273 22.17 17.92 -7.78
N ASN A 274 23.11 18.71 -8.29
CA ASN A 274 23.62 18.61 -9.67
C ASN A 274 24.79 17.63 -9.82
N ASP A 275 25.25 16.98 -8.74
CA ASP A 275 26.25 15.91 -8.83
C ASP A 275 25.55 14.58 -9.11
N PRO A 276 25.68 13.97 -10.32
CA PRO A 276 25.00 12.73 -10.64
C PRO A 276 25.50 11.53 -9.82
N ALA A 277 26.66 11.64 -9.15
CA ALA A 277 27.15 10.60 -8.25
C ALA A 277 26.40 10.55 -6.90
N LEU A 278 25.45 11.46 -6.66
CA LEU A 278 24.55 11.47 -5.49
C LEU A 278 23.17 10.85 -5.78
N TYR A 279 23.06 10.08 -6.86
CA TYR A 279 21.87 9.35 -7.28
C TYR A 279 22.22 7.85 -7.43
N HIS A 280 21.22 6.98 -7.37
CA HIS A 280 21.43 5.53 -7.47
C HIS A 280 21.88 5.09 -8.87
N ASN A 281 21.43 5.77 -9.93
CA ASN A 281 21.80 5.50 -11.33
C ASN A 281 21.57 4.04 -11.77
N ARG A 282 20.50 3.39 -11.26
CA ARG A 282 20.22 1.96 -11.51
C ARG A 282 19.08 1.67 -12.47
N GLY A 283 18.25 2.67 -12.82
CA GLY A 283 17.10 2.52 -13.71
C GLY A 283 15.77 2.33 -12.99
N ASP A 284 14.68 2.55 -13.72
CA ASP A 284 13.28 2.48 -13.32
C ASP A 284 12.92 1.22 -12.53
N THR A 285 12.31 1.42 -11.36
CA THR A 285 11.87 0.36 -10.43
C THR A 285 10.69 -0.47 -10.96
N THR A 286 10.61 -1.75 -10.58
CA THR A 286 9.39 -2.58 -10.69
C THR A 286 8.54 -2.58 -9.41
N PHE A 287 8.99 -1.87 -8.37
CA PHE A 287 8.41 -1.78 -7.03
C PHE A 287 8.45 -3.10 -6.23
N THR A 288 9.37 -4.02 -6.53
CA THR A 288 9.48 -5.35 -5.90
C THR A 288 10.88 -5.70 -5.38
N GLY A 289 10.99 -6.04 -4.10
CA GLY A 289 12.28 -6.38 -3.48
C GLY A 289 13.19 -5.15 -3.33
N GLU A 290 14.49 -5.31 -3.62
CA GLU A 290 15.47 -4.22 -3.49
C GLU A 290 15.21 -3.05 -4.46
N ASP A 291 14.60 -3.29 -5.63
CA ASP A 291 14.41 -2.23 -6.63
C ASP A 291 13.43 -1.15 -6.18
N SER A 292 12.59 -1.48 -5.20
CA SER A 292 11.66 -0.54 -4.56
C SER A 292 12.37 0.50 -3.70
N SER A 293 13.70 0.39 -3.50
CA SER A 293 14.51 1.32 -2.69
C SER A 293 15.77 1.85 -3.41
N TYR A 294 16.01 1.42 -4.65
CA TYR A 294 17.22 1.75 -5.42
C TYR A 294 16.96 2.11 -6.90
N GLY A 295 15.70 2.12 -7.34
CA GLY A 295 15.31 2.28 -8.75
C GLY A 295 14.43 3.50 -9.00
N ASP A 296 14.60 4.13 -10.16
CA ASP A 296 14.02 5.44 -10.48
C ASP A 296 12.48 5.41 -10.43
N PHE A 297 11.88 6.23 -9.57
CA PHE A 297 10.44 6.19 -9.26
C PHE A 297 9.63 6.75 -10.44
N PHE A 298 9.21 5.88 -11.37
CA PHE A 298 8.67 6.24 -12.70
C PHE A 298 9.63 7.12 -13.53
N GLY A 299 10.94 6.89 -13.40
CA GLY A 299 11.98 7.67 -14.10
C GLY A 299 12.33 9.01 -13.43
N LEU A 300 11.86 9.25 -12.20
CA LEU A 300 12.31 10.39 -11.39
C LEU A 300 13.66 10.08 -10.74
N ASP A 301 14.65 10.92 -11.01
CA ASP A 301 16.04 10.77 -10.55
C ASP A 301 16.14 10.41 -9.06
N ASP A 302 16.52 9.17 -8.76
CA ASP A 302 16.45 8.60 -7.40
C ASP A 302 17.72 8.89 -6.58
N LEU A 303 17.57 9.53 -5.42
CA LEU A 303 18.69 10.04 -4.62
C LEU A 303 19.36 8.93 -3.80
N PHE A 304 20.68 8.97 -3.73
CA PHE A 304 21.47 7.98 -3.00
C PHE A 304 21.37 8.21 -1.48
N THR A 305 20.29 7.74 -0.86
CA THR A 305 19.90 8.13 0.51
C THR A 305 20.82 7.59 1.62
N GLU A 306 21.57 6.52 1.36
CA GLU A 306 22.68 6.07 2.22
C GLU A 306 23.86 7.05 2.24
N HIS A 307 24.04 7.86 1.19
CA HIS A 307 25.20 8.72 1.04
C HIS A 307 25.11 9.97 1.95
N PRO A 308 26.09 10.24 2.82
CA PRO A 308 25.96 11.25 3.88
C PRO A 308 25.77 12.70 3.38
N THR A 309 26.18 13.03 2.15
CA THR A 309 25.87 14.34 1.55
C THR A 309 24.36 14.51 1.28
N VAL A 310 23.65 13.45 0.88
CA VAL A 310 22.20 13.47 0.62
C VAL A 310 21.45 13.63 1.95
N VAL A 311 21.79 12.80 2.95
CA VAL A 311 21.21 12.87 4.31
C VAL A 311 21.34 14.28 4.90
N ASN A 312 22.55 14.85 4.91
CA ASN A 312 22.78 16.18 5.47
C ASN A 312 22.19 17.29 4.60
N GLY A 313 22.20 17.14 3.27
CA GLY A 313 21.59 18.09 2.33
C GLY A 313 20.08 18.20 2.51
N MET A 314 19.37 17.08 2.65
CA MET A 314 17.93 17.06 2.92
C MET A 314 17.59 17.62 4.31
N LYS A 315 18.39 17.31 5.33
CA LYS A 315 18.27 17.92 6.67
C LYS A 315 18.38 19.46 6.59
N ASP A 316 19.39 19.99 5.91
CA ASP A 316 19.60 21.44 5.80
C ASP A 316 18.49 22.14 5.00
N ILE A 317 17.97 21.50 3.94
CA ILE A 317 16.78 21.97 3.20
C ILE A 317 15.59 22.12 4.16
N TYR A 318 15.18 21.06 4.84
CA TYR A 318 13.94 21.07 5.60
C TYR A 318 14.03 21.84 6.93
N LYS A 319 15.23 21.92 7.53
CA LYS A 319 15.52 22.87 8.62
C LYS A 319 15.41 24.33 8.16
N ALA A 320 15.74 24.66 6.91
CA ALA A 320 15.54 26.02 6.39
C ALA A 320 14.05 26.40 6.31
N TRP A 321 13.18 25.50 5.86
CA TRP A 321 11.73 25.74 5.82
C TRP A 321 11.12 25.97 7.21
N ILE A 322 11.53 25.18 8.20
CA ILE A 322 11.14 25.38 9.61
C ILE A 322 11.59 26.77 10.12
N ARG A 323 12.85 27.13 9.88
CA ARG A 323 13.47 28.37 10.38
C ARG A 323 12.92 29.65 9.74
N ASP A 324 12.79 29.67 8.42
CA ASP A 324 12.57 30.92 7.67
C ASP A 324 11.10 31.22 7.41
N PHE A 325 10.24 30.18 7.36
CA PHE A 325 8.81 30.31 7.12
C PHE A 325 7.97 30.05 8.37
N GLY A 326 8.40 29.09 9.19
CA GLY A 326 7.69 28.69 10.41
C GLY A 326 6.57 27.69 10.17
N VAL A 327 6.75 26.74 9.24
CA VAL A 327 5.84 25.58 9.07
C VAL A 327 5.69 24.78 10.38
N ASP A 328 4.59 24.04 10.51
CA ASP A 328 4.21 23.32 11.74
C ASP A 328 4.45 21.81 11.68
N GLY A 329 4.73 21.27 10.49
CA GLY A 329 5.00 19.86 10.30
C GLY A 329 5.21 19.50 8.83
N PHE A 330 5.46 18.22 8.59
CA PHE A 330 5.67 17.68 7.24
C PHE A 330 4.85 16.42 6.98
N ARG A 331 4.23 16.31 5.79
CA ARG A 331 3.94 15.00 5.19
C ARG A 331 5.15 14.62 4.37
N ILE A 332 5.57 13.36 4.42
CA ILE A 332 6.77 12.89 3.76
C ILE A 332 6.37 11.94 2.63
N ASP A 333 6.74 12.31 1.41
CA ASP A 333 6.47 11.54 0.21
C ASP A 333 7.27 10.23 0.15
N THR A 334 6.74 9.25 -0.59
CA THR A 334 7.44 8.03 -1.02
C THR A 334 8.21 7.29 0.09
N MET A 335 7.76 7.37 1.34
CA MET A 335 8.53 6.92 2.53
C MET A 335 8.94 5.44 2.50
N LYS A 336 8.13 4.61 1.84
CA LYS A 336 8.38 3.17 1.61
C LYS A 336 9.64 2.87 0.78
N HIS A 337 10.17 3.86 0.08
CA HIS A 337 11.20 3.73 -0.96
C HIS A 337 12.58 4.27 -0.55
N VAL A 338 12.74 4.71 0.71
CA VAL A 338 13.98 5.24 1.27
C VAL A 338 14.44 4.38 2.46
N ASN A 339 15.75 4.16 2.59
CA ASN A 339 16.34 3.22 3.55
C ASN A 339 16.10 3.55 5.04
N ASP A 340 16.09 2.52 5.89
CA ASP A 340 15.78 2.63 7.32
C ASP A 340 16.73 3.59 8.08
N GLU A 341 18.02 3.61 7.74
CA GLU A 341 19.02 4.47 8.41
C GLU A 341 18.79 5.96 8.14
N PHE A 342 18.31 6.32 6.95
CA PHE A 342 17.95 7.72 6.63
C PHE A 342 16.87 8.20 7.60
N TRP A 343 15.81 7.41 7.81
CA TRP A 343 14.72 7.78 8.72
C TRP A 343 15.17 7.88 10.18
N GLN A 344 15.98 6.90 10.61
CA GLN A 344 16.51 6.83 11.97
C GLN A 344 17.41 8.02 12.36
N ASP A 345 17.95 8.76 11.39
CA ASP A 345 18.77 9.97 11.60
C ASP A 345 18.05 11.27 11.19
N PHE A 346 17.30 11.30 10.08
CA PHE A 346 16.53 12.45 9.60
C PHE A 346 15.44 12.86 10.60
N GLY A 347 14.61 11.92 11.01
CA GLY A 347 13.44 12.18 11.86
C GLY A 347 13.79 12.86 13.19
N PRO A 348 14.62 12.21 14.04
CA PRO A 348 15.01 12.76 15.33
C PRO A 348 15.74 14.11 15.26
N ASP A 349 16.58 14.31 14.23
CA ASP A 349 17.36 15.54 14.04
C ASP A 349 16.49 16.73 13.60
N VAL A 350 15.56 16.53 12.65
CA VAL A 350 14.59 17.56 12.24
C VAL A 350 13.67 17.91 13.41
N LEU A 351 13.23 16.94 14.21
CA LEU A 351 12.41 17.18 15.41
C LEU A 351 13.17 17.87 16.55
N SER A 352 14.46 17.59 16.73
CA SER A 352 15.30 18.35 17.67
C SER A 352 15.40 19.80 17.22
N PHE A 353 15.70 20.05 15.94
CA PHE A 353 15.79 21.40 15.39
C PHE A 353 14.46 22.17 15.49
N ALA A 354 13.32 21.51 15.23
CA ALA A 354 12.01 22.14 15.36
C ALA A 354 11.73 22.62 16.80
N ARG A 355 12.04 21.79 17.80
CA ARG A 355 11.96 22.16 19.23
C ARG A 355 12.92 23.30 19.57
N GLU A 356 14.12 23.33 19.00
CA GLU A 356 15.06 24.46 19.14
C GLU A 356 14.52 25.77 18.52
N GLN A 357 13.69 25.70 17.47
CA GLN A 357 12.95 26.86 16.94
C GLN A 357 11.67 27.20 17.75
N GLY A 358 11.36 26.46 18.81
CA GLY A 358 10.17 26.65 19.64
C GLY A 358 8.90 25.99 19.11
N LYS A 359 9.01 25.05 18.16
CA LYS A 359 7.90 24.22 17.66
C LYS A 359 7.80 22.92 18.47
N ASP A 360 7.34 23.02 19.72
CA ASP A 360 7.17 21.85 20.61
C ASP A 360 6.14 20.83 20.07
N GLU A 361 5.19 21.28 19.25
CA GLU A 361 4.16 20.46 18.58
C GLU A 361 4.49 20.15 17.11
N PHE A 362 5.76 20.17 16.70
CA PHE A 362 6.12 19.79 15.33
C PHE A 362 5.82 18.31 15.09
N PHE A 363 5.16 18.01 13.97
CA PHE A 363 4.68 16.66 13.65
C PHE A 363 5.00 16.26 12.21
N MET A 364 5.53 15.06 12.03
CA MET A 364 5.89 14.50 10.73
C MET A 364 5.24 13.13 10.52
N PHE A 365 4.67 12.92 9.34
CA PHE A 365 4.05 11.65 8.96
C PHE A 365 4.40 11.27 7.52
N GLY A 366 4.79 10.01 7.30
CA GLY A 366 5.15 9.54 5.96
C GLY A 366 4.03 8.82 5.22
N GLU A 367 4.14 8.78 3.89
CA GLU A 367 3.36 7.88 3.05
C GLU A 367 4.03 6.52 2.92
N VAL A 368 3.37 5.50 3.46
CA VAL A 368 3.71 4.10 3.23
C VAL A 368 2.46 3.44 2.64
N PHE A 369 2.43 3.30 1.32
CA PHE A 369 1.32 2.64 0.62
C PHE A 369 1.37 1.13 0.90
N ASP A 370 0.74 0.73 2.01
CA ASP A 370 0.59 -0.65 2.45
C ASP A 370 -0.54 -0.76 3.49
N THR A 371 -1.27 -1.87 3.51
CA THR A 371 -2.33 -2.13 4.51
C THR A 371 -1.87 -3.04 5.66
N THR A 372 -0.62 -3.52 5.62
CA THR A 372 -0.07 -4.50 6.56
C THR A 372 0.51 -3.83 7.81
N LYS A 373 -0.20 -3.90 8.95
CA LYS A 373 0.19 -3.21 10.20
C LYS A 373 1.57 -3.58 10.76
N SER A 374 2.07 -4.80 10.54
CA SER A 374 3.43 -5.18 10.94
C SER A 374 4.50 -4.41 10.15
N PHE A 375 4.29 -4.22 8.85
CA PHE A 375 5.15 -3.43 7.98
C PHE A 375 5.01 -1.92 8.26
N THR A 376 3.80 -1.36 8.18
CA THR A 376 3.59 0.10 8.34
C THR A 376 4.01 0.64 9.70
N SER A 377 3.94 -0.16 10.77
CA SER A 377 4.37 0.27 12.10
C SER A 377 5.88 0.27 12.31
N GLN A 378 6.69 -0.41 11.48
CA GLN A 378 8.15 -0.38 11.64
C GLN A 378 8.71 1.04 11.42
N PHE A 379 8.02 1.82 10.59
CA PHE A 379 8.34 3.22 10.34
C PHE A 379 8.17 4.09 11.59
N THR A 380 7.20 3.77 12.45
CA THR A 380 6.97 4.51 13.71
C THR A 380 7.80 4.00 14.87
N THR A 381 8.04 2.70 14.94
CA THR A 381 8.80 2.06 16.03
C THR A 381 10.32 2.06 15.72
N ARG A 382 10.79 1.14 14.87
CA ARG A 382 12.19 0.95 14.49
C ARG A 382 12.83 2.22 13.93
N ASN A 383 12.11 2.89 13.03
CA ASN A 383 12.63 4.05 12.29
C ASN A 383 12.37 5.40 12.99
N LYS A 384 11.71 5.40 14.16
CA LYS A 384 11.58 6.56 15.08
C LYS A 384 10.84 7.78 14.48
N MET A 385 9.96 7.55 13.49
CA MET A 385 9.15 8.60 12.89
C MET A 385 7.79 8.71 13.61
N GLN A 386 7.22 9.91 13.73
CA GLN A 386 6.05 10.08 14.61
C GLN A 386 4.81 9.35 14.10
N ALA A 387 4.61 9.28 12.78
CA ALA A 387 3.45 8.59 12.20
C ALA A 387 3.70 8.18 10.74
N VAL A 388 2.77 7.38 10.22
CA VAL A 388 2.51 7.20 8.78
C VAL A 388 1.04 7.44 8.49
N LEU A 389 0.69 7.72 7.24
CA LEU A 389 -0.71 7.74 6.77
C LEU A 389 -1.36 6.37 7.05
N ASP A 390 -2.56 6.36 7.64
CA ASP A 390 -3.24 5.12 8.04
C ASP A 390 -3.99 4.46 6.86
N PHE A 391 -3.23 4.02 5.85
CA PHE A 391 -3.74 3.17 4.76
C PHE A 391 -4.48 1.92 5.27
N PRO A 392 -4.03 1.24 6.35
CA PRO A 392 -4.82 0.19 7.00
C PRO A 392 -6.22 0.66 7.44
N PHE A 393 -6.35 1.87 8.01
CA PHE A 393 -7.67 2.46 8.33
C PHE A 393 -8.48 2.77 7.07
N GLN A 394 -7.87 3.30 6.00
CA GLN A 394 -8.58 3.67 4.78
C GLN A 394 -9.31 2.46 4.16
N ASP A 395 -8.61 1.31 4.03
CA ASP A 395 -9.23 0.08 3.54
C ASP A 395 -10.33 -0.41 4.49
N ALA A 396 -10.07 -0.45 5.81
CA ALA A 396 -11.06 -0.86 6.80
C ALA A 396 -12.32 0.04 6.79
N ALA A 397 -12.15 1.35 6.57
CA ALA A 397 -13.23 2.33 6.48
C ALA A 397 -14.03 2.19 5.18
N ARG A 398 -13.37 1.99 4.02
CA ARG A 398 -14.05 1.67 2.75
C ARG A 398 -14.81 0.35 2.86
N ASN A 399 -14.18 -0.69 3.38
CA ASN A 399 -14.77 -2.02 3.53
C ASN A 399 -15.99 -1.99 4.48
N PHE A 400 -15.92 -1.25 5.59
CA PHE A 400 -17.06 -1.08 6.49
C PHE A 400 -18.16 -0.19 5.88
N ALA A 401 -17.87 1.06 5.50
CA ALA A 401 -18.88 2.07 5.21
C ALA A 401 -19.34 2.11 3.73
N SER A 402 -18.45 1.85 2.78
CA SER A 402 -18.78 1.79 1.35
C SER A 402 -19.33 0.41 0.99
N LYS A 403 -18.54 -0.65 1.21
CA LYS A 403 -18.88 -2.03 0.79
C LYS A 403 -19.83 -2.77 1.75
N GLY A 404 -20.06 -2.25 2.95
CA GLY A 404 -20.98 -2.85 3.93
C GLY A 404 -20.52 -4.22 4.46
N GLN A 405 -19.20 -4.44 4.62
CA GLN A 405 -18.65 -5.73 5.08
C GLN A 405 -18.92 -6.05 6.55
N ASP A 406 -18.43 -7.20 7.02
CA ASP A 406 -18.61 -7.73 8.38
C ASP A 406 -18.08 -6.76 9.46
N ALA A 407 -18.92 -6.42 10.44
CA ALA A 407 -18.52 -5.55 11.55
C ALA A 407 -17.38 -6.14 12.40
N GLY A 408 -17.22 -7.47 12.40
CA GLY A 408 -16.12 -8.18 13.06
C GLY A 408 -14.76 -7.94 12.39
N ALA A 409 -14.72 -7.62 11.09
CA ALA A 409 -13.48 -7.25 10.41
C ALA A 409 -12.96 -5.88 10.90
N LEU A 410 -13.86 -4.91 11.10
CA LEU A 410 -13.52 -3.61 11.67
C LEU A 410 -13.11 -3.72 13.15
N GLN A 411 -13.72 -4.62 13.92
CA GLN A 411 -13.24 -4.94 15.26
C GLN A 411 -11.83 -5.54 15.25
N ALA A 412 -11.57 -6.55 14.39
CA ALA A 412 -10.25 -7.15 14.26
C ALA A 412 -9.17 -6.15 13.81
N PHE A 413 -9.56 -5.16 13.00
CA PHE A 413 -8.70 -4.03 12.64
C PHE A 413 -8.27 -3.21 13.87
N PHE A 414 -9.22 -2.71 14.68
CA PHE A 414 -8.88 -1.86 15.83
C PHE A 414 -8.16 -2.65 16.95
N ALA A 415 -8.51 -3.92 17.16
CA ALA A 415 -7.78 -4.82 18.05
C ALA A 415 -6.36 -5.20 17.58
N GLY A 416 -5.92 -4.65 16.44
CA GLY A 416 -4.55 -4.73 15.93
C GLY A 416 -3.83 -3.38 15.89
N ASP A 417 -4.32 -2.33 16.56
CA ASP A 417 -3.62 -1.04 16.61
C ASP A 417 -2.31 -1.09 17.41
N ASP A 418 -2.13 -2.07 18.28
CA ASP A 418 -0.97 -2.19 19.18
C ASP A 418 0.35 -2.52 18.46
N TRP A 419 0.32 -2.87 17.18
CA TRP A 419 1.51 -2.92 16.32
C TRP A 419 2.25 -1.58 16.29
N TYR A 420 1.53 -0.47 16.46
CA TYR A 420 2.06 0.90 16.57
C TYR A 420 2.31 1.35 18.02
N THR A 421 2.08 0.50 19.04
CA THR A 421 2.24 0.88 20.46
C THR A 421 3.62 0.50 20.97
N ASP A 422 4.48 1.50 21.18
CA ASP A 422 5.75 1.33 21.91
C ASP A 422 6.04 2.49 22.89
N ALA A 423 7.31 2.78 23.18
CA ALA A 423 7.72 3.77 24.18
C ALA A 423 7.43 5.23 23.76
N ASP A 424 7.45 5.53 22.47
CA ASP A 424 7.28 6.88 21.92
C ASP A 424 6.44 6.97 20.62
N SER A 425 5.84 5.86 20.17
CA SER A 425 4.80 5.82 19.13
C SER A 425 3.45 5.21 19.61
N ASN A 426 2.35 5.64 18.98
CA ASN A 426 1.03 5.04 19.17
C ASN A 426 0.05 5.34 18.00
N ALA A 427 -0.86 4.40 17.69
CA ALA A 427 -1.92 4.54 16.69
C ALA A 427 -2.81 5.80 16.87
N TYR A 428 -2.95 6.37 18.08
CA TYR A 428 -3.73 7.60 18.29
C TYR A 428 -3.23 8.82 17.51
N GLN A 429 -1.98 8.85 17.03
CA GLN A 429 -1.41 9.99 16.28
C GLN A 429 -1.41 9.81 14.75
N LEU A 430 -1.76 8.63 14.23
CA LEU A 430 -1.79 8.38 12.78
C LEU A 430 -2.87 9.25 12.09
N PRO A 431 -2.56 9.87 10.93
CA PRO A 431 -3.59 10.54 10.13
C PRO A 431 -4.48 9.52 9.43
N THR A 432 -5.77 9.53 9.77
CA THR A 432 -6.81 8.69 9.17
C THR A 432 -7.46 9.42 8.01
N PHE A 433 -7.73 8.70 6.91
CA PHE A 433 -8.28 9.30 5.69
C PHE A 433 -9.23 8.32 4.97
N LEU A 434 -10.01 8.83 4.02
CA LEU A 434 -11.00 8.06 3.26
C LEU A 434 -10.67 7.96 1.76
N GLY A 435 -9.84 8.87 1.26
CA GLY A 435 -9.29 8.92 -0.10
C GLY A 435 -8.17 9.95 -0.17
N ASN A 436 -7.36 9.92 -1.23
CA ASN A 436 -6.25 10.85 -1.44
C ASN A 436 -6.08 11.17 -2.94
N HIS A 437 -4.96 11.80 -3.30
CA HIS A 437 -4.63 12.20 -4.66
C HIS A 437 -4.11 11.11 -5.61
N ASP A 438 -4.02 9.84 -5.19
CA ASP A 438 -3.40 8.75 -5.97
C ASP A 438 -4.25 7.48 -6.03
N MET A 439 -4.98 7.16 -4.95
CA MET A 439 -5.92 6.02 -4.96
C MET A 439 -7.32 6.40 -5.47
N GLY A 440 -7.71 7.68 -5.36
CA GLY A 440 -9.10 8.11 -5.54
C GLY A 440 -9.75 8.62 -4.26
N ARG A 441 -10.99 9.08 -4.40
CA ARG A 441 -11.80 9.75 -3.39
C ARG A 441 -12.81 8.80 -2.74
N ILE A 442 -13.30 9.15 -1.56
CA ILE A 442 -14.42 8.43 -0.94
C ILE A 442 -15.65 8.38 -1.86
N GLY A 443 -15.91 9.46 -2.62
CA GLY A 443 -16.94 9.49 -3.66
C GLY A 443 -16.68 8.51 -4.81
N SER A 444 -15.43 8.39 -5.29
CA SER A 444 -15.06 7.40 -6.32
C SER A 444 -15.35 5.98 -5.84
N PHE A 445 -14.90 5.66 -4.62
CA PHE A 445 -15.06 4.33 -4.03
C PHE A 445 -16.52 3.98 -3.79
N ILE A 446 -17.33 4.91 -3.26
CA ILE A 446 -18.77 4.68 -3.05
C ILE A 446 -19.50 4.50 -4.38
N ALA A 447 -19.16 5.27 -5.42
CA ALA A 447 -19.76 5.13 -6.74
C ALA A 447 -19.39 3.80 -7.41
N ALA A 448 -18.15 3.33 -7.25
CA ALA A 448 -17.66 2.06 -7.80
C ALA A 448 -18.16 0.83 -7.04
N ASP A 449 -18.15 0.87 -5.70
CA ASP A 449 -18.61 -0.23 -4.84
C ASP A 449 -20.15 -0.36 -4.88
N ASN A 450 -20.89 0.73 -5.16
CA ASN A 450 -22.36 0.79 -5.11
C ASN A 450 -22.95 1.47 -6.37
N PRO A 451 -22.78 0.92 -7.59
CA PRO A 451 -23.16 1.60 -8.83
C PRO A 451 -24.67 1.91 -8.90
N ASP A 452 -25.51 0.91 -8.57
CA ASP A 452 -26.98 1.00 -8.58
C ASP A 452 -27.59 1.82 -7.42
N ALA A 453 -26.77 2.22 -6.43
CA ALA A 453 -27.27 2.95 -5.26
C ALA A 453 -27.74 4.37 -5.62
N THR A 454 -28.80 4.82 -4.95
CA THR A 454 -29.31 6.20 -5.12
C THR A 454 -28.34 7.21 -4.51
N ASP A 455 -28.30 8.43 -5.04
CA ASP A 455 -27.52 9.55 -4.46
C ASP A 455 -27.70 9.68 -2.93
N THR A 456 -28.95 9.68 -2.46
CA THR A 456 -29.28 9.76 -1.02
C THR A 456 -28.65 8.63 -0.18
N GLU A 457 -28.40 7.47 -0.79
CA GLU A 457 -27.72 6.34 -0.16
C GLU A 457 -26.19 6.48 -0.25
N LYS A 458 -25.66 6.90 -1.40
CA LYS A 458 -24.22 7.21 -1.59
C LYS A 458 -23.76 8.29 -0.59
N VAL A 459 -24.53 9.35 -0.44
CA VAL A 459 -24.38 10.40 0.59
C VAL A 459 -24.51 9.83 2.01
N ALA A 460 -25.28 8.76 2.25
CA ALA A 460 -25.34 8.13 3.57
C ALA A 460 -24.10 7.28 3.86
N ARG A 461 -23.58 6.53 2.87
CA ARG A 461 -22.33 5.76 2.99
C ARG A 461 -21.12 6.69 3.23
N ASP A 462 -21.07 7.84 2.55
CA ASP A 462 -20.05 8.87 2.77
C ASP A 462 -20.11 9.41 4.21
N ARG A 463 -21.31 9.80 4.66
CA ARG A 463 -21.51 10.31 6.03
C ARG A 463 -21.14 9.28 7.08
N LEU A 464 -21.41 8.00 6.85
CA LEU A 464 -21.00 6.90 7.72
C LEU A 464 -19.46 6.75 7.77
N ALA A 465 -18.77 6.88 6.64
CA ALA A 465 -17.31 6.85 6.57
C ALA A 465 -16.69 8.03 7.34
N HIS A 466 -17.25 9.24 7.16
CA HIS A 466 -16.89 10.41 7.95
C HIS A 466 -17.21 10.26 9.45
N GLU A 467 -18.36 9.68 9.81
CA GLU A 467 -18.72 9.37 11.20
C GLU A 467 -17.74 8.37 11.86
N LEU A 468 -17.28 7.36 11.11
CA LEU A 468 -16.25 6.43 11.58
C LEU A 468 -14.94 7.19 11.87
N MET A 469 -14.41 7.89 10.88
CA MET A 469 -13.16 8.67 10.99
C MET A 469 -13.22 9.78 12.05
N TYR A 470 -14.41 10.30 12.36
CA TYR A 470 -14.58 11.33 13.38
C TYR A 470 -14.80 10.83 14.80
N PHE A 471 -15.16 9.55 14.99
CA PHE A 471 -15.40 9.00 16.32
C PHE A 471 -14.37 7.93 16.74
N SER A 472 -13.60 7.35 15.82
CA SER A 472 -12.44 6.48 16.13
C SER A 472 -11.18 7.28 16.51
N ARG A 473 -10.10 6.57 16.83
CA ARG A 473 -8.75 7.14 17.03
C ARG A 473 -8.14 7.70 15.73
N GLY A 474 -7.12 8.54 15.89
CA GLY A 474 -6.38 9.18 14.79
C GLY A 474 -6.88 10.58 14.45
N ASN A 475 -6.07 11.28 13.65
CA ASN A 475 -6.32 12.65 13.18
C ASN A 475 -6.95 12.59 11.76
N PRO A 476 -8.17 13.08 11.50
CA PRO A 476 -8.75 13.00 10.17
C PRO A 476 -7.98 13.85 9.17
N VAL A 477 -7.92 13.36 7.93
CA VAL A 477 -7.60 14.13 6.74
C VAL A 477 -8.86 14.18 5.87
N ILE A 478 -9.39 15.38 5.65
CA ILE A 478 -10.34 15.65 4.57
C ILE A 478 -9.53 15.96 3.32
N TYR A 479 -9.66 15.17 2.26
CA TYR A 479 -9.11 15.51 0.95
C TYR A 479 -10.04 16.51 0.26
N TYR A 480 -9.47 17.59 -0.28
CA TYR A 480 -10.23 18.74 -0.76
C TYR A 480 -11.30 18.33 -1.80
N GLY A 481 -12.56 18.74 -1.60
CA GLY A 481 -13.67 18.43 -2.50
C GLY A 481 -14.52 17.23 -2.07
N ASP A 482 -14.04 16.38 -1.16
CA ASP A 482 -14.85 15.31 -0.57
C ASP A 482 -16.03 15.91 0.21
N GLU A 483 -15.84 17.08 0.84
CA GLU A 483 -16.92 17.84 1.50
C GLU A 483 -17.97 18.43 0.53
N GLN A 484 -17.67 18.41 -0.78
CA GLN A 484 -18.53 18.81 -1.90
C GLN A 484 -19.01 17.60 -2.73
N GLY A 485 -18.74 16.37 -2.28
CA GLY A 485 -19.23 15.14 -2.91
C GLY A 485 -18.48 14.72 -4.18
N PHE A 486 -17.23 15.16 -4.36
CA PHE A 486 -16.43 14.83 -5.54
C PHE A 486 -16.28 13.31 -5.72
N THR A 487 -16.67 12.78 -6.89
CA THR A 487 -16.51 11.36 -7.23
C THR A 487 -15.25 11.11 -8.02
N GLY A 488 -15.25 11.31 -9.34
CA GLY A 488 -14.12 11.02 -10.22
C GLY A 488 -13.92 9.53 -10.52
N PRO A 489 -13.21 9.19 -11.61
CA PRO A 489 -12.81 7.81 -11.93
C PRO A 489 -11.93 7.11 -10.88
N GLY A 490 -11.26 7.84 -9.98
CA GLY A 490 -10.24 7.32 -9.07
C GLY A 490 -8.84 7.27 -9.70
N GLY A 491 -7.82 6.88 -8.92
CA GLY A 491 -6.41 6.93 -9.37
C GLY A 491 -5.77 8.33 -9.22
N ASP A 492 -4.70 8.58 -9.98
CA ASP A 492 -3.89 9.82 -10.00
C ASP A 492 -4.67 11.04 -10.55
N GLN A 493 -4.56 11.34 -11.85
CA GLN A 493 -5.05 12.63 -12.38
C GLN A 493 -6.58 12.75 -12.28
N ASP A 494 -7.27 11.62 -12.18
CA ASP A 494 -8.72 11.48 -12.08
C ASP A 494 -9.25 11.53 -10.63
N ALA A 495 -8.38 11.81 -9.65
CA ALA A 495 -8.75 12.27 -8.29
C ALA A 495 -8.43 13.75 -8.03
N ARG A 496 -7.88 14.46 -9.03
CA ARG A 496 -7.29 15.81 -8.90
C ARG A 496 -8.16 16.92 -9.54
N GLN A 497 -9.49 16.74 -9.50
CA GLN A 497 -10.50 17.72 -9.96
C GLN A 497 -10.30 19.12 -9.38
N THR A 498 -10.72 20.17 -10.08
CA THR A 498 -10.68 21.55 -9.57
C THR A 498 -11.88 21.88 -8.66
N MET A 499 -11.63 22.66 -7.59
CA MET A 499 -12.67 23.26 -6.75
C MET A 499 -13.25 24.55 -7.35
N PHE A 500 -12.48 25.25 -8.18
CA PHE A 500 -13.01 26.29 -9.06
C PHE A 500 -13.53 25.68 -10.37
N ALA A 501 -14.30 26.46 -11.15
CA ALA A 501 -14.89 26.04 -12.41
C ALA A 501 -13.83 25.47 -13.40
N SER A 502 -13.93 24.16 -13.64
CA SER A 502 -13.06 23.38 -14.54
C SER A 502 -13.26 23.77 -16.01
N LEU A 503 -12.17 23.67 -16.80
CA LEU A 503 -12.22 23.62 -18.26
C LEU A 503 -11.73 22.27 -18.83
N VAL A 504 -11.37 21.31 -17.95
CA VAL A 504 -10.97 19.95 -18.30
C VAL A 504 -12.21 19.12 -18.65
N PRO A 505 -12.36 18.60 -19.89
CA PRO A 505 -13.54 17.87 -20.32
C PRO A 505 -13.88 16.67 -19.42
N GLU A 506 -12.89 15.89 -19.03
CA GLU A 506 -13.06 14.68 -18.20
C GLU A 506 -13.71 14.99 -16.85
N TYR A 507 -13.30 16.07 -16.19
CA TYR A 507 -13.90 16.51 -14.92
C TYR A 507 -15.30 17.10 -15.09
N LEU A 508 -15.72 17.51 -16.29
CA LEU A 508 -17.05 18.08 -16.53
C LEU A 508 -18.15 17.01 -16.67
N ASP A 509 -17.76 15.75 -16.89
CA ASP A 509 -18.66 14.58 -16.93
C ASP A 509 -18.76 13.87 -15.56
N ASP A 510 -18.00 14.29 -14.53
CA ASP A 510 -18.03 13.75 -13.17
C ASP A 510 -19.29 14.17 -12.37
N ASP A 511 -19.83 13.23 -11.58
CA ASP A 511 -21.04 13.41 -10.75
C ASP A 511 -20.68 13.88 -9.32
N LEU A 512 -21.56 14.66 -8.67
CA LEU A 512 -21.33 15.25 -7.34
C LEU A 512 -22.37 14.82 -6.31
N LEU A 513 -21.94 14.00 -5.33
CA LEU A 513 -22.84 13.39 -4.36
C LEU A 513 -23.55 14.42 -3.46
N GLY A 514 -24.88 14.47 -3.57
CA GLY A 514 -25.75 15.30 -2.76
C GLY A 514 -26.10 16.68 -3.35
N THR A 515 -25.80 16.94 -4.63
CA THR A 515 -26.05 18.24 -5.27
C THR A 515 -26.36 18.14 -6.78
N ASP A 516 -27.12 19.10 -7.33
CA ASP A 516 -27.33 19.26 -8.78
C ASP A 516 -26.22 20.14 -9.42
N ALA A 517 -25.11 20.39 -8.72
CA ALA A 517 -23.97 21.17 -9.19
C ALA A 517 -23.01 20.30 -10.01
N THR A 518 -22.13 20.92 -10.80
CA THR A 518 -21.06 20.21 -11.51
C THR A 518 -19.75 21.00 -11.44
N HIS A 519 -18.64 20.38 -11.86
CA HIS A 519 -17.35 21.04 -11.98
C HIS A 519 -17.32 22.24 -12.97
N ALA A 520 -18.41 22.53 -13.70
CA ALA A 520 -18.54 23.76 -14.50
C ALA A 520 -18.71 25.05 -13.65
N THR A 521 -18.75 24.93 -12.32
CA THR A 521 -18.94 26.02 -11.35
C THR A 521 -18.08 25.85 -10.11
N ASP A 522 -17.81 26.94 -9.38
CA ASP A 522 -17.01 26.91 -8.15
C ASP A 522 -17.73 26.18 -7.00
N ASN A 523 -17.07 25.18 -6.43
CA ASN A 523 -17.57 24.28 -5.40
C ASN A 523 -17.15 24.71 -3.99
N PHE A 524 -17.54 25.91 -3.57
CA PHE A 524 -17.30 26.42 -2.19
C PHE A 524 -18.59 26.48 -1.35
N ASN A 525 -19.49 25.51 -1.54
CA ASN A 525 -20.82 25.54 -0.94
C ASN A 525 -20.79 25.08 0.54
N THR A 526 -20.71 26.04 1.47
CA THR A 526 -20.79 25.79 2.93
C THR A 526 -22.16 25.28 3.44
N GLY A 527 -23.15 25.20 2.53
CA GLY A 527 -24.45 24.57 2.73
C GLY A 527 -24.56 23.15 2.17
N HIS A 528 -23.49 22.59 1.58
CA HIS A 528 -23.49 21.24 1.01
C HIS A 528 -23.77 20.17 2.09
N PRO A 529 -24.56 19.12 1.82
CA PRO A 529 -24.91 18.07 2.79
C PRO A 529 -23.73 17.33 3.42
N LEU A 530 -22.55 17.31 2.79
CA LEU A 530 -21.33 16.69 3.33
C LEU A 530 -20.49 17.69 4.15
N TYR A 531 -20.16 18.87 3.60
CA TYR A 531 -19.60 20.01 4.37
C TYR A 531 -20.34 20.26 5.69
N ALA A 532 -21.67 20.28 5.65
CA ALA A 532 -22.49 20.50 6.84
C ALA A 532 -22.38 19.37 7.87
N LYS A 533 -22.14 18.13 7.44
CA LYS A 533 -21.87 16.97 8.32
C LYS A 533 -20.47 17.03 8.92
N ILE A 534 -19.45 17.21 8.09
CA ILE A 534 -18.04 17.26 8.53
C ILE A 534 -17.86 18.36 9.59
N ARG A 535 -18.47 19.53 9.38
CA ARG A 535 -18.51 20.62 10.37
C ARG A 535 -19.25 20.27 11.67
N GLU A 536 -20.33 19.50 11.61
CA GLU A 536 -21.05 19.01 12.80
C GLU A 536 -20.17 18.03 13.59
N LEU A 537 -19.50 17.10 12.91
CA LEU A 537 -18.59 16.13 13.51
C LEU A 537 -17.36 16.81 14.14
N ALA A 538 -16.77 17.79 13.44
CA ALA A 538 -15.66 18.60 13.96
C ALA A 538 -16.05 19.41 15.20
N ALA A 539 -17.25 20.01 15.20
CA ALA A 539 -17.79 20.70 16.37
C ALA A 539 -18.02 19.75 17.56
N LEU A 540 -18.56 18.55 17.33
CA LEU A 540 -18.79 17.57 18.39
C LEU A 540 -17.49 17.02 18.98
N ALA A 541 -16.49 16.72 18.14
CA ALA A 541 -15.16 16.30 18.57
C ALA A 541 -14.49 17.38 19.46
N LYS A 542 -14.69 18.66 19.12
CA LYS A 542 -14.19 19.82 19.88
C LYS A 542 -14.95 20.07 21.19
N GLU A 543 -16.24 19.77 21.25
CA GLU A 543 -17.04 19.83 22.50
C GLU A 543 -16.76 18.63 23.42
N HIS A 544 -16.37 17.49 22.85
CA HIS A 544 -16.10 16.25 23.57
C HIS A 544 -14.73 15.63 23.18
N PRO A 545 -13.60 16.18 23.68
CA PRO A 545 -12.24 15.74 23.29
C PRO A 545 -11.96 14.24 23.44
N ALA A 546 -12.70 13.54 24.31
CA ALA A 546 -12.68 12.08 24.42
C ALA A 546 -12.90 11.36 23.07
N LEU A 547 -13.70 11.96 22.16
CA LEU A 547 -13.95 11.45 20.81
C LEU A 547 -12.75 11.63 19.85
N ARG A 548 -11.65 12.27 20.30
CA ARG A 548 -10.37 12.37 19.58
C ARG A 548 -9.23 11.66 20.31
N ASN A 549 -8.92 12.09 21.53
CA ASN A 549 -7.75 11.61 22.27
C ASN A 549 -8.09 10.57 23.36
N GLY A 550 -9.37 10.29 23.64
CA GLY A 550 -9.77 9.30 24.64
C GLY A 550 -9.46 7.86 24.20
N ALA A 551 -9.16 6.99 25.15
CA ALA A 551 -8.90 5.56 24.91
C ALA A 551 -10.07 4.90 24.15
N GLN A 552 -9.80 4.16 23.08
CA GLN A 552 -10.79 3.43 22.29
C GLN A 552 -10.79 1.95 22.68
N GLN A 553 -11.89 1.49 23.27
CA GLN A 553 -12.08 0.12 23.71
C GLN A 553 -13.23 -0.54 22.93
N ASP A 554 -12.95 -1.61 22.20
CA ASP A 554 -13.97 -2.42 21.53
C ASP A 554 -15.04 -2.93 22.49
N ARG A 555 -16.31 -2.89 22.07
CA ARG A 555 -17.46 -3.38 22.86
C ARG A 555 -18.29 -4.44 22.16
N TYR A 556 -18.55 -4.26 20.86
CA TYR A 556 -19.47 -5.12 20.12
C TYR A 556 -19.23 -5.02 18.61
N ALA A 557 -19.32 -6.17 17.95
CA ALA A 557 -19.54 -6.29 16.52
C ALA A 557 -20.77 -7.18 16.29
N ALA A 558 -21.51 -6.94 15.21
CA ALA A 558 -22.50 -7.86 14.68
C ALA A 558 -21.81 -8.98 13.88
N ASP A 559 -22.45 -10.15 13.79
CA ASP A 559 -22.07 -11.17 12.81
C ASP A 559 -22.53 -10.67 11.42
N GLY A 560 -21.60 -10.22 10.57
CA GLY A 560 -21.91 -9.63 9.27
C GLY A 560 -22.23 -8.12 9.31
N PRO A 561 -22.94 -7.58 8.28
CA PRO A 561 -23.27 -6.17 8.18
C PRO A 561 -24.24 -5.75 9.29
N GLY A 562 -23.91 -4.72 10.05
CA GLY A 562 -24.67 -4.30 11.23
C GLY A 562 -23.93 -3.31 12.11
N ILE A 563 -24.10 -3.45 13.44
CA ILE A 563 -23.50 -2.53 14.41
C ILE A 563 -22.07 -2.94 14.74
N TYR A 564 -21.13 -2.04 14.50
CA TYR A 564 -19.85 -1.99 15.23
C TYR A 564 -19.94 -0.91 16.32
N ALA A 565 -19.44 -1.20 17.52
CA ALA A 565 -19.50 -0.27 18.65
C ALA A 565 -18.30 -0.40 19.60
N PHE A 566 -17.87 0.77 20.09
CA PHE A 566 -16.73 0.93 20.98
C PHE A 566 -17.01 2.03 22.02
N SER A 567 -16.24 2.02 23.10
CA SER A 567 -16.23 3.09 24.10
C SER A 567 -15.03 4.01 23.86
N ARG A 568 -15.26 5.32 23.83
CA ARG A 568 -14.21 6.35 23.98
C ARG A 568 -14.16 6.82 25.44
N THR A 569 -12.98 6.84 26.05
CA THR A 569 -12.80 7.17 27.47
C THR A 569 -11.76 8.27 27.68
N ASP A 570 -12.17 9.41 28.22
CA ASP A 570 -11.23 10.47 28.64
C ASP A 570 -10.40 10.01 29.84
N ALA A 571 -9.06 10.05 29.75
CA ALA A 571 -8.17 9.56 30.80
C ALA A 571 -8.31 10.32 32.14
N LYS A 572 -8.80 11.58 32.14
CA LYS A 572 -8.83 12.51 33.29
C LYS A 572 -10.21 12.66 33.91
N ASP A 573 -11.27 12.87 33.13
CA ASP A 573 -12.66 12.83 33.61
C ASP A 573 -13.14 11.39 33.81
N GLN A 574 -12.48 10.39 33.19
CA GLN A 574 -12.83 8.97 33.30
C GLN A 574 -14.28 8.70 32.88
N ARG A 575 -14.73 9.39 31.83
CA ARG A 575 -16.10 9.32 31.31
C ARG A 575 -16.16 8.46 30.05
N GLU A 576 -17.02 7.46 30.10
CA GLU A 576 -17.33 6.58 28.99
C GLU A 576 -18.32 7.25 28.03
N TYR A 577 -17.96 7.32 26.75
CA TYR A 577 -18.82 7.64 25.62
C TYR A 577 -18.97 6.38 24.78
N VAL A 578 -20.19 5.87 24.59
CA VAL A 578 -20.45 4.71 23.72
C VAL A 578 -20.78 5.24 22.32
N VAL A 579 -19.95 4.86 21.35
CA VAL A 579 -20.17 5.09 19.91
C VAL A 579 -20.69 3.79 19.32
N ALA A 580 -21.73 3.86 18.50
CA ALA A 580 -22.23 2.72 17.73
C ALA A 580 -22.55 3.17 16.30
N LEU A 581 -21.93 2.52 15.32
CA LEU A 581 -22.09 2.78 13.89
C LEU A 581 -22.74 1.57 13.23
N ASN A 582 -23.65 1.79 12.29
CA ASN A 582 -24.38 0.74 11.57
C ASN A 582 -24.16 0.84 10.07
N ASN A 583 -23.47 -0.13 9.46
CA ASN A 583 -23.23 -0.18 8.02
C ASN A 583 -24.28 -0.96 7.22
N SER A 584 -25.32 -1.49 7.87
CA SER A 584 -26.45 -2.09 7.15
C SER A 584 -27.50 -1.04 6.75
N GLU A 585 -28.18 -1.29 5.63
CA GLU A 585 -29.32 -0.49 5.13
C GLU A 585 -30.60 -0.61 5.98
N GLN A 586 -30.54 -1.28 7.13
CA GLN A 586 -31.68 -1.55 8.00
C GLN A 586 -31.45 -1.01 9.41
N VAL A 587 -32.51 -0.69 10.15
CA VAL A 587 -32.41 -0.30 11.57
C VAL A 587 -31.92 -1.50 12.37
N GLN A 588 -30.80 -1.34 13.09
CA GLN A 588 -30.23 -2.38 13.94
C GLN A 588 -30.42 -2.06 15.43
N THR A 589 -30.30 -3.06 16.29
CA THR A 589 -30.33 -2.88 17.75
C THR A 589 -29.51 -3.95 18.46
N ALA A 590 -28.63 -3.53 19.38
CA ALA A 590 -27.75 -4.42 20.13
C ALA A 590 -27.60 -4.00 21.61
N ASP A 591 -27.29 -4.97 22.48
CA ASP A 591 -27.00 -4.77 23.90
C ASP A 591 -25.47 -4.59 24.09
N ILE A 592 -25.00 -3.35 23.95
CA ILE A 592 -23.57 -2.98 23.95
C ILE A 592 -22.98 -3.06 25.37
N PRO A 593 -21.89 -3.81 25.63
CA PRO A 593 -21.19 -3.77 26.91
C PRO A 593 -20.63 -2.39 27.27
N THR A 594 -20.62 -2.04 28.56
CA THR A 594 -20.05 -0.79 29.10
C THR A 594 -19.36 -1.04 30.45
N TYR A 595 -18.58 -0.09 30.97
CA TYR A 595 -17.99 -0.22 32.31
C TYR A 595 -19.00 -0.06 33.45
N ILE A 596 -20.15 0.60 33.23
CA ILE A 596 -21.00 1.13 34.32
C ILE A 596 -22.44 0.58 34.31
N ALA A 597 -22.73 -0.37 35.19
CA ALA A 597 -24.08 -0.91 35.40
C ALA A 597 -25.08 0.11 36.01
N LYS A 598 -26.35 -0.01 35.63
CA LYS A 598 -27.51 0.79 36.12
C LYS A 598 -27.36 2.32 35.95
N ARG A 599 -26.51 2.75 35.01
CA ARG A 599 -26.14 4.13 34.69
C ARG A 599 -27.02 4.68 33.56
N THR A 600 -27.50 5.92 33.70
CA THR A 600 -28.11 6.65 32.58
C THR A 600 -27.03 7.14 31.62
N TYR A 601 -27.32 7.07 30.33
CA TYR A 601 -26.54 7.62 29.24
C TYR A 601 -27.41 8.60 28.46
N THR A 602 -26.86 9.74 28.08
CA THR A 602 -27.57 10.78 27.29
C THR A 602 -27.05 10.79 25.87
N ARG A 603 -27.95 10.82 24.88
CA ARG A 603 -27.59 10.90 23.46
C ARG A 603 -27.00 12.28 23.16
N ILE A 604 -25.78 12.31 22.64
CA ILE A 604 -25.13 13.54 22.16
C ILE A 604 -25.10 13.62 20.63
N TYR A 605 -25.24 12.50 19.93
CA TYR A 605 -25.22 12.44 18.46
C TYR A 605 -26.15 11.35 17.89
N GLY A 606 -26.54 11.52 16.63
CA GLY A 606 -27.36 10.57 15.85
C GLY A 606 -28.84 10.52 16.27
N ASP A 607 -29.64 9.65 15.66
CA ASP A 607 -31.07 9.49 15.98
C ASP A 607 -31.40 8.18 16.73
N GLY A 608 -30.94 8.11 17.99
CA GLY A 608 -31.33 7.09 18.97
C GLY A 608 -32.31 7.61 20.04
N ALA A 609 -32.54 6.86 21.12
CA ALA A 609 -33.31 7.36 22.27
C ALA A 609 -32.56 8.52 22.97
N PRO A 610 -33.23 9.60 23.43
CA PRO A 610 -32.54 10.75 24.02
C PRO A 610 -31.83 10.44 25.35
N GLU A 611 -32.38 9.49 26.12
CA GLU A 611 -31.68 8.82 27.21
C GLU A 611 -31.83 7.30 27.04
N ALA A 612 -30.76 6.58 27.36
CA ALA A 612 -30.75 5.13 27.53
C ALA A 612 -30.19 4.79 28.92
N LYS A 613 -30.38 3.54 29.39
CA LYS A 613 -29.92 3.14 30.73
C LYS A 613 -29.38 1.72 30.72
N THR A 614 -28.18 1.54 31.30
CA THR A 614 -27.56 0.22 31.33
C THR A 614 -28.28 -0.75 32.26
N SER A 615 -28.23 -2.03 31.88
CA SER A 615 -28.77 -3.15 32.63
C SER A 615 -28.04 -3.37 33.97
N PRO A 616 -28.52 -4.30 34.82
CA PRO A 616 -27.75 -4.77 35.98
C PRO A 616 -26.37 -5.34 35.61
N ASP A 617 -26.24 -5.85 34.39
CA ASP A 617 -25.08 -6.55 33.83
C ASP A 617 -24.26 -5.63 32.89
N ALA A 618 -24.35 -4.32 33.13
CA ALA A 618 -23.61 -3.25 32.43
C ALA A 618 -23.79 -3.14 30.90
N LYS A 619 -24.88 -3.68 30.34
CA LYS A 619 -25.19 -3.53 28.90
C LYS A 619 -26.11 -2.36 28.60
N LEU A 620 -25.82 -1.58 27.56
CA LEU A 620 -26.64 -0.48 27.03
C LEU A 620 -27.38 -0.97 25.78
N ALA A 621 -28.71 -1.01 25.81
CA ALA A 621 -29.51 -1.27 24.61
C ALA A 621 -29.46 -0.05 23.69
N VAL A 622 -28.85 -0.20 22.51
CA VAL A 622 -28.67 0.86 21.52
C VAL A 622 -29.34 0.47 20.20
N THR A 623 -30.23 1.33 19.71
CA THR A 623 -30.81 1.26 18.36
C THR A 623 -30.11 2.28 17.47
N VAL A 624 -29.75 1.88 16.26
CA VAL A 624 -29.03 2.71 15.28
C VAL A 624 -29.81 2.68 13.95
N PRO A 625 -30.08 3.84 13.31
CA PRO A 625 -30.70 3.88 11.98
C PRO A 625 -29.79 3.24 10.90
N PRO A 626 -30.30 3.01 9.67
CA PRO A 626 -29.47 2.61 8.54
C PRO A 626 -28.28 3.56 8.32
N LEU A 627 -27.15 3.04 7.84
CA LEU A 627 -26.00 3.80 7.31
C LEU A 627 -25.66 5.06 8.15
N SER A 628 -25.51 4.90 9.46
CA SER A 628 -25.31 6.02 10.39
C SER A 628 -24.78 5.59 11.77
N ALA A 629 -24.35 6.58 12.56
CA ALA A 629 -23.88 6.43 13.92
C ALA A 629 -24.78 7.13 14.97
N VAL A 630 -24.68 6.65 16.21
CA VAL A 630 -25.21 7.29 17.42
C VAL A 630 -24.13 7.33 18.50
N VAL A 631 -24.11 8.40 19.30
CA VAL A 631 -23.14 8.53 20.41
C VAL A 631 -23.84 8.90 21.71
N TYR A 632 -23.48 8.18 22.79
CA TYR A 632 -24.09 8.26 24.11
C TYR A 632 -23.05 8.55 25.20
N GLN A 633 -23.20 9.67 25.90
CA GLN A 633 -22.32 10.06 27.02
C GLN A 633 -22.84 9.50 28.35
N SER A 634 -21.98 8.89 29.16
CA SER A 634 -22.32 8.43 30.52
C SER A 634 -22.63 9.59 31.48
N ALA A 635 -23.66 9.41 32.32
CA ALA A 635 -24.05 10.37 33.36
C ALA A 635 -23.07 10.35 34.56
N GLY A 636 -21.86 10.89 34.34
CA GLY A 636 -20.76 10.93 35.28
C GLY A 636 -19.84 9.70 35.22
N ARG A 637 -18.60 9.90 35.68
CA ARG A 637 -17.45 9.01 35.47
C ARG A 637 -17.59 7.56 35.93
N ILE A 638 -16.75 6.71 35.33
CA ILE A 638 -16.49 5.32 35.73
C ILE A 638 -16.11 5.31 37.23
N PRO A 639 -16.70 4.41 38.04
CA PRO A 639 -16.32 4.28 39.45
C PRO A 639 -14.84 3.91 39.58
N HIS A 640 -14.12 4.60 40.48
CA HIS A 640 -12.73 4.27 40.78
C HIS A 640 -12.62 2.85 41.35
N SER A 641 -11.66 2.08 40.84
CA SER A 641 -11.20 0.83 41.45
C SER A 641 -10.75 1.06 42.91
N LYS A 642 -10.87 0.03 43.74
CA LYS A 642 -10.65 0.12 45.22
C LYS A 642 -9.30 -0.40 45.69
N ALA A 643 -8.58 -1.04 44.78
CA ALA A 643 -7.25 -1.62 44.89
C ALA A 643 -6.90 -2.09 43.46
N ALA A 644 -5.61 -2.16 43.15
CA ALA A 644 -5.16 -2.61 41.84
C ALA A 644 -5.72 -3.99 41.49
N PRO A 645 -6.11 -4.22 40.21
CA PRO A 645 -6.48 -5.55 39.74
C PRO A 645 -5.27 -6.49 39.76
N ALA A 646 -5.51 -7.80 39.65
CA ALA A 646 -4.42 -8.72 39.35
C ALA A 646 -4.05 -8.57 37.86
N VAL A 647 -2.75 -8.64 37.56
CA VAL A 647 -2.22 -8.67 36.19
C VAL A 647 -1.35 -9.91 36.01
N VAL A 648 -1.56 -10.64 34.92
CA VAL A 648 -0.83 -11.85 34.55
C VAL A 648 -0.30 -11.67 33.14
N LEU A 649 1.03 -11.65 33.00
CA LEU A 649 1.67 -11.66 31.68
C LEU A 649 1.35 -12.99 30.97
N GLY A 650 1.03 -12.95 29.68
CA GLY A 650 1.05 -14.12 28.81
C GLY A 650 2.47 -14.71 28.67
N ASP A 651 2.59 -15.82 27.96
CA ASP A 651 3.89 -16.33 27.51
C ASP A 651 4.29 -15.57 26.23
N PRO A 652 5.36 -14.74 26.22
CA PRO A 652 5.72 -13.97 25.03
C PRO A 652 6.18 -14.88 23.90
N ALA A 653 5.78 -14.55 22.68
CA ALA A 653 5.96 -15.38 21.49
C ALA A 653 6.35 -14.54 20.26
N PRO A 654 6.93 -15.13 19.20
CA PRO A 654 7.20 -14.41 17.95
C PRO A 654 5.90 -13.83 17.39
N ALA A 655 5.96 -12.60 16.87
CA ALA A 655 4.77 -11.96 16.35
C ALA A 655 4.29 -12.65 15.05
N PRO A 656 2.97 -12.77 14.81
CA PRO A 656 2.47 -13.41 13.59
C PRO A 656 2.89 -12.62 12.33
N GLY A 657 3.83 -13.19 11.57
CA GLY A 657 4.36 -12.59 10.33
C GLY A 657 5.45 -11.52 10.52
N ASP A 658 6.08 -11.45 11.69
CA ASP A 658 7.23 -10.58 11.98
C ASP A 658 8.09 -11.26 13.07
N ASN A 659 9.12 -12.02 12.66
CA ASN A 659 10.09 -12.58 13.59
C ASN A 659 11.10 -11.53 14.09
N GLY A 660 11.12 -10.33 13.52
CA GLY A 660 11.76 -9.17 14.12
C GLY A 660 11.13 -8.76 15.46
N ARG A 661 9.89 -9.17 15.76
CA ARG A 661 9.17 -8.81 16.99
C ARG A 661 8.77 -9.99 17.88
N LEU A 662 8.66 -9.70 19.18
CA LEU A 662 7.99 -10.55 20.16
C LEU A 662 6.68 -9.91 20.61
N GLN A 663 5.56 -10.60 20.39
CA GLN A 663 4.27 -10.23 20.97
C GLN A 663 4.27 -10.52 22.48
N VAL A 664 3.92 -9.51 23.27
CA VAL A 664 3.83 -9.58 24.74
C VAL A 664 2.42 -9.20 25.14
N THR A 665 1.71 -10.05 25.88
CA THR A 665 0.29 -9.84 26.25
C THR A 665 0.09 -9.85 27.77
N ALA A 666 -1.02 -9.27 28.26
CA ALA A 666 -1.37 -9.27 29.68
C ALA A 666 -2.89 -9.42 29.95
N ASP A 667 -3.25 -10.42 30.74
CA ASP A 667 -4.59 -10.54 31.33
C ASP A 667 -4.71 -9.63 32.55
N VAL A 668 -5.81 -8.87 32.65
CA VAL A 668 -6.12 -7.98 33.79
C VAL A 668 -7.49 -8.33 34.39
N ASP A 669 -7.52 -8.57 35.71
CA ASP A 669 -8.73 -8.98 36.44
C ASP A 669 -9.75 -7.83 36.59
N GLY A 670 -10.95 -7.99 36.03
CA GLY A 670 -12.13 -7.18 36.34
C GLY A 670 -12.67 -6.32 35.21
N ALA A 671 -13.49 -5.32 35.56
CA ALA A 671 -14.19 -4.46 34.61
C ALA A 671 -14.18 -3.00 35.10
N SER A 672 -13.11 -2.29 34.75
CA SER A 672 -12.94 -0.84 34.91
C SER A 672 -12.05 -0.35 33.76
N PHE A 673 -11.75 0.94 33.71
CA PHE A 673 -10.66 1.43 32.88
C PHE A 673 -9.31 1.14 33.57
N HIS A 674 -8.38 0.56 32.81
CA HIS A 674 -7.01 0.29 33.22
C HIS A 674 -6.06 0.55 32.05
N GLU A 675 -4.83 0.90 32.37
CA GLU A 675 -3.72 1.08 31.43
C GLU A 675 -2.62 0.08 31.82
N VAL A 676 -1.94 -0.54 30.85
CA VAL A 676 -0.92 -1.58 31.10
C VAL A 676 0.40 -1.17 30.47
N THR A 677 1.36 -0.81 31.31
CA THR A 677 2.74 -0.56 30.90
C THR A 677 3.48 -1.89 30.80
N PHE A 678 4.05 -2.17 29.64
CA PHE A 678 4.93 -3.31 29.42
C PHE A 678 6.38 -2.88 29.58
N GLU A 679 7.21 -3.75 30.14
CA GLU A 679 8.64 -3.52 30.33
C GLU A 679 9.45 -4.76 29.93
N ALA A 680 10.57 -4.55 29.25
CA ALA A 680 11.57 -5.57 28.93
C ALA A 680 12.90 -5.32 29.63
N ARG A 681 13.77 -6.34 29.63
CA ARG A 681 15.22 -6.21 29.81
C ARG A 681 15.98 -7.41 29.25
N GLN A 682 17.25 -7.22 28.91
CA GLN A 682 18.20 -8.33 28.81
C GLN A 682 18.65 -8.79 30.21
N ALA A 683 19.13 -10.03 30.32
CA ALA A 683 19.53 -10.65 31.58
C ALA A 683 20.66 -9.85 32.30
N GLY A 684 20.29 -9.19 33.41
CA GLY A 684 21.20 -8.35 34.20
C GLY A 684 21.21 -6.85 33.85
N GLY A 685 20.42 -6.43 32.86
CA GLY A 685 20.15 -5.01 32.59
C GLY A 685 19.07 -4.40 33.48
N ASP A 686 18.85 -3.10 33.31
CA ASP A 686 17.71 -2.37 33.88
C ASP A 686 16.44 -2.61 33.06
N TRP A 687 15.28 -2.35 33.67
CA TRP A 687 13.98 -2.47 32.99
C TRP A 687 13.69 -1.20 32.16
N THR A 688 13.33 -1.39 30.90
CA THR A 688 12.91 -0.34 29.98
C THR A 688 11.43 -0.52 29.63
N THR A 689 10.67 0.57 29.61
CA THR A 689 9.30 0.58 29.04
C THR A 689 9.36 0.25 27.56
N ILE A 690 8.45 -0.59 27.09
CA ILE A 690 8.34 -1.03 25.69
C ILE A 690 6.94 -0.76 25.10
N GLY A 691 6.10 -0.02 25.84
CA GLY A 691 4.75 0.38 25.46
C GLY A 691 3.83 0.59 26.65
N THR A 692 2.76 1.35 26.47
CA THR A 692 1.64 1.41 27.42
C THR A 692 0.31 1.47 26.68
N ASP A 693 -0.47 0.43 26.89
CA ASP A 693 -1.74 0.17 26.21
C ASP A 693 -2.93 0.51 27.13
N ASP A 694 -4.02 1.01 26.56
CA ASP A 694 -5.26 1.41 27.24
C ASP A 694 -6.53 0.70 26.75
N SER A 695 -6.39 -0.29 25.85
CA SER A 695 -7.47 -1.13 25.33
C SER A 695 -7.23 -2.61 25.65
N ALA A 696 -8.27 -3.34 26.08
CA ALA A 696 -8.19 -4.79 26.17
C ALA A 696 -8.57 -5.43 24.81
N PRO A 697 -7.83 -6.45 24.32
CA PRO A 697 -6.85 -7.29 25.03
C PRO A 697 -5.44 -6.69 25.07
N TYR A 698 -4.90 -6.49 26.28
CA TYR A 698 -3.68 -5.70 26.46
C TYR A 698 -2.43 -6.36 25.87
N GLN A 699 -1.70 -5.65 25.00
CA GLN A 699 -0.53 -6.19 24.30
C GLN A 699 0.45 -5.12 23.77
N VAL A 700 1.66 -5.57 23.42
CA VAL A 700 2.67 -4.81 22.65
C VAL A 700 3.46 -5.74 21.73
N PHE A 701 4.05 -5.19 20.66
CA PHE A 701 4.89 -5.92 19.72
C PHE A 701 6.34 -5.39 19.79
N HIS A 702 7.14 -5.96 20.69
CA HIS A 702 8.48 -5.49 21.00
C HIS A 702 9.49 -5.85 19.90
N ASP A 703 10.10 -4.84 19.26
CA ASP A 703 11.19 -5.07 18.32
C ASP A 703 12.42 -5.66 19.04
N VAL A 704 12.91 -6.77 18.48
CA VAL A 704 14.10 -7.48 18.90
C VAL A 704 15.01 -7.82 17.71
N ALA A 705 14.79 -7.24 16.53
CA ALA A 705 15.55 -7.52 15.31
C ALA A 705 17.05 -7.22 15.49
N ALA A 706 17.37 -6.13 16.22
CA ALA A 706 18.74 -5.77 16.58
C ALA A 706 19.45 -6.81 17.49
N LEU A 707 18.73 -7.77 18.08
CA LEU A 707 19.29 -8.79 18.99
C LEU A 707 19.56 -10.11 18.27
N ASP A 708 20.52 -10.90 18.76
CA ASP A 708 20.82 -12.20 18.16
C ASP A 708 19.79 -13.27 18.56
N ALA A 709 19.51 -14.19 17.64
CA ALA A 709 18.60 -15.30 17.87
C ALA A 709 19.01 -16.11 19.11
N GLY A 710 18.02 -16.52 19.90
CA GLY A 710 18.27 -17.20 21.18
C GLY A 710 18.67 -16.28 22.34
N THR A 711 18.86 -14.96 22.12
CA THR A 711 19.13 -14.00 23.21
C THR A 711 17.96 -13.99 24.21
N PRO A 712 18.21 -14.14 25.53
CA PRO A 712 17.16 -14.15 26.53
C PRO A 712 16.69 -12.74 26.90
N VAL A 713 15.39 -12.50 26.80
CA VAL A 713 14.72 -11.25 27.19
C VAL A 713 13.70 -11.55 28.28
N GLU A 714 13.80 -10.86 29.41
CA GLU A 714 12.81 -10.88 30.49
C GLU A 714 11.77 -9.79 30.26
N TYR A 715 10.49 -10.11 30.49
CA TYR A 715 9.34 -9.23 30.32
C TYR A 715 8.48 -9.19 31.58
N ARG A 716 7.84 -8.05 31.84
CA ARG A 716 6.78 -7.91 32.86
C ARG A 716 5.76 -6.85 32.43
N ALA A 717 4.58 -6.89 33.03
CA ALA A 717 3.54 -5.88 32.83
C ALA A 717 3.14 -5.25 34.17
N THR A 718 2.97 -3.93 34.19
CA THR A 718 2.48 -3.16 35.33
C THR A 718 1.17 -2.48 34.96
N VAL A 719 0.08 -2.88 35.60
CA VAL A 719 -1.24 -2.28 35.42
C VAL A 719 -1.41 -1.06 36.32
N LEU A 720 -2.00 0.01 35.78
CA LEU A 720 -2.49 1.20 36.47
C LEU A 720 -4.02 1.21 36.41
N ASP A 721 -4.69 1.34 37.56
CA ASP A 721 -6.15 1.48 37.62
C ASP A 721 -6.61 2.95 37.68
N ASN A 722 -7.86 3.20 37.29
CA ASN A 722 -8.48 4.53 37.37
C ASN A 722 -8.70 5.09 38.80
N GLY A 723 -8.27 4.37 39.84
CA GLY A 723 -8.15 4.85 41.21
C GLY A 723 -6.73 5.29 41.60
N GLY A 724 -5.74 5.09 40.72
CA GLY A 724 -4.33 5.39 40.96
C GLY A 724 -3.58 4.28 41.73
N HIS A 725 -4.08 3.04 41.71
CA HIS A 725 -3.36 1.88 42.26
C HIS A 725 -2.63 1.12 41.15
N THR A 726 -1.50 0.52 41.49
CA THR A 726 -0.67 -0.24 40.55
C THR A 726 -0.41 -1.67 41.04
N ALA A 727 -0.30 -2.63 40.11
CA ALA A 727 0.21 -3.97 40.37
C ALA A 727 1.13 -4.42 39.22
N THR A 728 2.17 -5.19 39.52
CA THR A 728 3.11 -5.73 38.52
C THR A 728 3.01 -7.26 38.48
N SER A 729 3.07 -7.83 37.28
CA SER A 729 3.02 -9.27 37.06
C SER A 729 4.26 -9.96 37.64
N GLN A 730 4.23 -11.31 37.68
CA GLN A 730 5.51 -12.03 37.67
C GLN A 730 6.17 -11.82 36.31
N ALA A 731 7.51 -11.74 36.30
CA ALA A 731 8.26 -11.68 35.05
C ALA A 731 8.24 -13.05 34.36
N ARG A 732 8.21 -13.06 33.02
CA ARG A 732 8.51 -14.24 32.21
C ARG A 732 9.74 -13.97 31.34
N GLN A 733 10.34 -15.02 30.81
CA GLN A 733 11.45 -14.92 29.87
C GLN A 733 11.02 -15.55 28.54
N ALA A 734 11.31 -14.86 27.43
CA ALA A 734 11.33 -15.45 26.11
C ALA A 734 12.75 -15.36 25.54
N ASN A 735 12.99 -16.05 24.43
CA ASN A 735 14.21 -15.88 23.64
C ASN A 735 13.83 -15.22 22.31
N VAL A 736 14.71 -14.36 21.79
CA VAL A 736 14.60 -13.83 20.43
C VAL A 736 14.50 -14.99 19.44
N PRO A 737 13.56 -15.00 18.49
CA PRO A 737 13.39 -16.10 17.55
C PRO A 737 14.60 -16.28 16.62
N ALA A 738 14.65 -17.42 15.93
CA ALA A 738 15.49 -17.57 14.76
C ALA A 738 14.81 -16.88 13.56
N PRO A 739 15.58 -16.27 12.64
CA PRO A 739 14.99 -15.67 11.45
C PRO A 739 14.27 -16.70 10.57
N VAL A 740 13.16 -16.31 9.95
CA VAL A 740 12.56 -17.05 8.84
C VAL A 740 13.42 -16.79 7.60
N LEU A 741 13.66 -17.83 6.79
CA LEU A 741 14.33 -17.72 5.50
C LEU A 741 13.36 -18.21 4.42
N THR A 742 12.99 -17.33 3.50
CA THR A 742 11.97 -17.61 2.47
C THR A 742 12.60 -17.64 1.10
N LEU A 743 12.55 -18.78 0.40
CA LEU A 743 12.94 -18.86 -1.00
C LEU A 743 11.78 -18.32 -1.86
N GLN A 744 12.04 -17.32 -2.69
CA GLN A 744 11.09 -16.63 -3.56
C GLN A 744 11.13 -17.15 -5.00
N LYS A 745 12.32 -17.28 -5.60
CA LYS A 745 12.51 -17.83 -6.95
C LYS A 745 13.25 -19.18 -6.92
N PRO A 746 12.97 -20.10 -7.85
CA PRO A 746 11.94 -20.05 -8.91
C PRO A 746 10.51 -20.26 -8.34
N ALA A 747 9.48 -20.24 -9.19
CA ALA A 747 8.12 -20.64 -8.78
C ALA A 747 8.04 -22.15 -8.44
N GLU A 748 7.13 -22.55 -7.54
CA GLU A 748 6.89 -23.98 -7.26
C GLU A 748 6.22 -24.65 -8.46
N GLY A 749 6.70 -25.83 -8.83
CA GLY A 749 6.19 -26.62 -9.95
C GLY A 749 6.65 -26.18 -11.34
N SER A 750 7.34 -25.04 -11.46
CA SER A 750 7.68 -24.42 -12.74
C SER A 750 8.57 -25.28 -13.63
N SER A 751 8.60 -24.98 -14.93
CA SER A 751 9.56 -25.55 -15.88
C SER A 751 10.75 -24.61 -16.09
N VAL A 752 11.97 -25.14 -16.19
CA VAL A 752 13.20 -24.33 -16.26
C VAL A 752 14.21 -24.85 -17.30
N GLN A 753 14.96 -23.94 -17.92
CA GLN A 753 16.03 -24.23 -18.87
C GLN A 753 17.21 -23.27 -18.69
N GLY A 754 18.40 -23.66 -19.15
CA GLY A 754 19.58 -22.79 -19.16
C GLY A 754 20.04 -22.41 -17.76
N THR A 755 20.03 -21.11 -17.45
CA THR A 755 20.37 -20.57 -16.13
C THR A 755 19.08 -20.25 -15.35
N VAL A 756 18.98 -20.75 -14.12
CA VAL A 756 17.84 -20.55 -13.22
C VAL A 756 18.22 -19.53 -12.16
N GLU A 757 17.46 -18.44 -12.08
CA GLU A 757 17.55 -17.46 -11.00
C GLU A 757 16.94 -18.03 -9.71
N LEU A 758 17.68 -17.93 -8.61
CA LEU A 758 17.24 -18.22 -7.25
C LEU A 758 17.27 -16.92 -6.47
N SER A 759 16.24 -16.66 -5.67
CA SER A 759 16.22 -15.52 -4.75
C SER A 759 15.56 -15.88 -3.43
N ALA A 760 16.00 -15.25 -2.34
CA ALA A 760 15.48 -15.47 -0.99
C ALA A 760 15.45 -14.17 -0.18
N THR A 761 14.68 -14.15 0.91
CA THR A 761 14.65 -13.06 1.91
C THR A 761 14.70 -13.62 3.34
N ALA A 762 15.13 -12.80 4.30
CA ALA A 762 15.21 -13.14 5.72
C ALA A 762 14.35 -12.20 6.58
N ASP A 763 13.68 -12.75 7.60
CA ASP A 763 12.88 -12.00 8.60
C ASP A 763 13.29 -12.43 10.03
N PRO A 764 13.89 -11.56 10.86
CA PRO A 764 14.34 -10.22 10.50
C PRO A 764 15.50 -10.26 9.51
N GLU A 765 15.62 -9.19 8.73
CA GLU A 765 16.83 -8.85 7.96
C GLU A 765 18.00 -8.61 8.92
N LYS A 766 19.24 -8.89 8.48
CA LYS A 766 20.48 -8.33 9.05
C LYS A 766 21.58 -8.27 7.98
N PRO A 767 22.40 -7.19 7.92
CA PRO A 767 23.60 -7.14 7.07
C PRO A 767 24.64 -8.24 7.39
N SER A 768 24.58 -8.86 8.57
CA SER A 768 25.47 -9.96 8.97
C SER A 768 25.00 -11.35 8.51
N HIS A 769 23.94 -11.45 7.71
CA HIS A 769 23.40 -12.72 7.23
C HIS A 769 24.08 -13.18 5.93
N VAL A 770 24.40 -14.47 5.87
CA VAL A 770 24.96 -15.11 4.68
C VAL A 770 24.09 -16.32 4.31
N VAL A 771 23.46 -16.26 3.14
CA VAL A 771 22.57 -17.29 2.61
C VAL A 771 23.33 -18.22 1.67
N THR A 772 23.16 -19.52 1.86
CA THR A 772 23.71 -20.59 1.03
C THR A 772 22.59 -21.24 0.21
N PHE A 773 22.67 -21.12 -1.11
CA PHE A 773 21.73 -21.77 -2.03
C PHE A 773 22.19 -23.18 -2.38
N GLU A 774 21.27 -24.15 -2.34
CA GLU A 774 21.56 -25.56 -2.61
C GLU A 774 20.53 -26.16 -3.59
N ARG A 775 20.98 -27.09 -4.44
CA ARG A 775 20.13 -27.96 -5.28
C ARG A 775 20.25 -29.43 -4.95
N SER A 776 19.14 -30.16 -5.15
CA SER A 776 19.09 -31.62 -5.23
C SER A 776 18.43 -32.06 -6.53
N VAL A 777 19.14 -32.85 -7.34
CA VAL A 777 18.65 -33.37 -8.62
C VAL A 777 18.06 -34.77 -8.41
N SER A 778 16.84 -35.03 -8.89
CA SER A 778 16.12 -36.31 -8.73
C SER A 778 16.02 -36.82 -7.28
N GLY A 779 15.96 -35.94 -6.29
CA GLY A 779 15.97 -36.32 -4.86
C GLY A 779 17.30 -36.91 -4.38
N GLY A 780 18.41 -36.55 -5.03
CA GLY A 780 19.77 -36.88 -4.63
C GLY A 780 20.26 -36.12 -3.39
N ALA A 781 21.58 -36.09 -3.20
CA ALA A 781 22.19 -35.25 -2.17
C ALA A 781 22.07 -33.77 -2.53
N TRP A 782 21.90 -32.92 -1.51
CA TRP A 782 22.00 -31.48 -1.66
C TRP A 782 23.44 -31.07 -2.02
N THR A 783 23.57 -30.10 -2.90
CA THR A 783 24.82 -29.55 -3.41
C THR A 783 24.74 -28.04 -3.43
N VAL A 784 25.75 -27.36 -2.87
CA VAL A 784 25.82 -25.89 -2.86
C VAL A 784 26.00 -25.38 -4.29
N ILE A 785 25.26 -24.33 -4.61
CA ILE A 785 25.28 -23.61 -5.88
C ILE A 785 26.12 -22.34 -5.71
N GLY A 786 25.80 -21.55 -4.68
CA GLY A 786 26.47 -20.32 -4.30
C GLY A 786 26.19 -19.93 -2.86
N THR A 787 26.87 -18.87 -2.42
CA THR A 787 26.69 -18.20 -1.12
C THR A 787 26.68 -16.71 -1.34
N ASP A 788 25.85 -16.00 -0.60
CA ASP A 788 25.56 -14.59 -0.83
C ASP A 788 25.21 -13.85 0.48
N ASP A 789 25.53 -12.57 0.54
CA ASP A 789 25.40 -11.64 1.67
C ASP A 789 24.78 -10.27 1.29
N SER A 790 24.22 -10.12 0.08
CA SER A 790 23.74 -8.84 -0.48
C SER A 790 22.39 -8.28 0.03
N SER A 791 21.73 -8.96 0.99
CA SER A 791 20.61 -8.55 1.87
C SER A 791 19.95 -7.16 1.64
N PRO A 792 18.61 -7.02 1.48
CA PRO A 792 17.56 -7.90 2.02
C PRO A 792 17.12 -9.02 1.08
N ALA A 793 17.34 -8.84 -0.22
CA ALA A 793 17.19 -9.89 -1.22
C ALA A 793 18.55 -10.56 -1.37
N TYR A 794 18.59 -11.88 -1.22
CA TYR A 794 19.78 -12.69 -1.52
C TYR A 794 19.53 -13.43 -2.83
N THR A 795 20.52 -13.60 -3.71
CA THR A 795 20.35 -14.34 -4.97
C THR A 795 21.45 -15.35 -5.28
N ALA A 796 21.16 -16.23 -6.23
CA ALA A 796 22.14 -17.09 -6.89
C ALA A 796 21.65 -17.48 -8.30
N SER A 797 22.55 -18.00 -9.14
CA SER A 797 22.24 -18.54 -10.45
C SER A 797 22.70 -19.99 -10.57
N ASP A 798 21.84 -20.88 -11.07
CA ASP A 798 22.14 -22.30 -11.29
C ASP A 798 22.06 -22.69 -12.77
N ASP A 799 23.13 -23.27 -13.32
CA ASP A 799 23.11 -23.84 -14.67
C ASP A 799 22.52 -25.27 -14.63
N VAL A 800 21.38 -25.43 -15.30
CA VAL A 800 20.67 -26.71 -15.50
C VAL A 800 20.81 -27.25 -16.92
N SER A 801 21.55 -26.60 -17.82
CA SER A 801 21.74 -27.06 -19.22
C SER A 801 22.41 -28.45 -19.33
N GLY A 802 23.13 -28.88 -18.29
CA GLY A 802 23.69 -30.23 -18.16
C GLY A 802 22.74 -31.27 -17.55
N VAL A 803 21.51 -30.90 -17.20
CA VAL A 803 20.48 -31.76 -16.62
C VAL A 803 19.47 -32.14 -17.72
N ALA A 804 18.94 -33.37 -17.69
CA ALA A 804 18.08 -33.88 -18.76
C ALA A 804 16.61 -33.44 -18.62
N ASP A 805 15.94 -33.18 -19.73
CA ASP A 805 14.50 -32.85 -19.78
C ASP A 805 13.63 -33.86 -18.99
N GLY A 806 12.61 -33.34 -18.30
CA GLY A 806 11.75 -34.09 -17.40
C GLY A 806 12.37 -34.43 -16.04
N THR A 807 13.60 -33.97 -15.76
CA THR A 807 14.24 -34.17 -14.45
C THR A 807 13.71 -33.16 -13.43
N SER A 808 13.20 -33.67 -12.31
CA SER A 808 12.89 -32.81 -11.16
C SER A 808 14.17 -32.33 -10.47
N VAL A 809 14.27 -31.03 -10.25
CA VAL A 809 15.31 -30.37 -9.45
C VAL A 809 14.63 -29.66 -8.28
N GLN A 810 15.20 -29.79 -7.10
CA GLN A 810 14.73 -29.12 -5.88
C GLN A 810 15.77 -28.11 -5.42
N TYR A 811 15.32 -26.92 -5.03
CA TYR A 811 16.11 -25.83 -4.49
C TYR A 811 15.74 -25.54 -3.04
N ARG A 812 16.71 -25.05 -2.26
CA ARG A 812 16.48 -24.40 -0.97
C ARG A 812 17.56 -23.34 -0.71
N ALA A 813 17.20 -22.36 0.10
CA ALA A 813 18.16 -21.49 0.78
C ALA A 813 18.44 -22.04 2.19
N SER A 814 19.63 -21.79 2.74
CA SER A 814 19.98 -22.09 4.13
C SER A 814 20.88 -21.02 4.73
N MET A 815 20.75 -20.77 6.03
CA MET A 815 21.42 -19.66 6.73
C MET A 815 21.71 -20.06 8.18
N ALA A 816 22.87 -19.67 8.71
CA ALA A 816 23.25 -19.97 10.09
C ALA A 816 24.06 -18.83 10.71
N GLY A 817 23.84 -18.58 11.99
CA GLY A 817 24.46 -17.49 12.73
C GLY A 817 24.44 -17.73 14.24
N PRO A 818 24.71 -16.69 15.06
CA PRO A 818 24.63 -16.81 16.52
C PRO A 818 23.27 -17.32 16.97
N GLY A 819 23.25 -18.51 17.58
CA GLY A 819 22.04 -19.12 18.15
C GLY A 819 21.09 -19.82 17.18
N PHE A 820 21.29 -19.74 15.85
CA PHE A 820 20.36 -20.32 14.87
C PHE A 820 21.03 -21.04 13.69
N ALA A 821 20.28 -21.97 13.11
CA ALA A 821 20.51 -22.52 11.77
C ALA A 821 19.14 -22.86 11.16
N VAL A 822 18.84 -22.27 10.01
CA VAL A 822 17.53 -22.34 9.33
C VAL A 822 17.70 -22.69 7.86
N ALA A 823 16.63 -23.19 7.26
CA ALA A 823 16.53 -23.45 5.83
C ALA A 823 15.12 -23.12 5.36
N SER A 824 14.99 -22.71 4.11
CA SER A 824 13.72 -22.34 3.52
C SER A 824 12.79 -23.54 3.32
N GLY A 825 11.55 -23.24 2.96
CA GLY A 825 10.76 -24.19 2.17
C GLY A 825 11.56 -24.67 0.95
N ILE A 826 11.46 -25.95 0.63
CA ILE A 826 12.02 -26.50 -0.61
C ILE A 826 11.10 -26.08 -1.74
N ARG A 827 11.66 -25.56 -2.84
CA ARG A 827 10.93 -25.42 -4.10
C ARG A 827 11.36 -26.48 -5.11
N THR A 828 10.44 -26.97 -5.93
CA THR A 828 10.61 -28.06 -6.88
C THR A 828 10.26 -27.58 -8.28
N VAL A 829 11.17 -27.75 -9.23
CA VAL A 829 10.96 -27.44 -10.65
C VAL A 829 11.24 -28.66 -11.53
N THR A 830 10.83 -28.58 -12.79
CA THR A 830 11.15 -29.57 -13.83
C THR A 830 12.10 -28.96 -14.86
N VAL A 831 13.25 -29.58 -15.09
CA VAL A 831 14.17 -29.16 -16.16
C VAL A 831 13.58 -29.57 -17.52
N GLY A 832 13.71 -28.69 -18.51
CA GLY A 832 13.27 -28.91 -19.88
C GLY A 832 12.09 -28.02 -20.27
N GLU A 833 11.55 -28.26 -21.46
CA GLU A 833 10.46 -27.47 -22.02
C GLU A 833 9.10 -27.82 -21.41
N ALA A 834 8.33 -26.81 -21.00
CA ALA A 834 6.99 -27.01 -20.44
C ALA A 834 6.06 -27.68 -21.47
N PRO A 835 5.52 -28.89 -21.19
CA PRO A 835 4.56 -29.53 -22.06
C PRO A 835 3.26 -28.72 -22.05
N GLN A 836 2.82 -28.30 -23.23
CA GLN A 836 1.66 -27.42 -23.36
C GLN A 836 0.35 -28.19 -23.08
N PRO A 837 -0.65 -27.57 -22.41
CA PRO A 837 -1.96 -28.16 -22.19
C PRO A 837 -2.75 -28.26 -23.50
N ASP A 838 -3.82 -29.06 -23.52
CA ASP A 838 -4.72 -29.17 -24.67
C ASP A 838 -5.55 -27.88 -24.87
N ALA A 839 -5.76 -27.09 -23.81
CA ALA A 839 -6.42 -25.79 -23.84
C ALA A 839 -6.07 -24.95 -22.59
N VAL A 840 -6.17 -23.62 -22.70
CA VAL A 840 -6.12 -22.65 -21.60
C VAL A 840 -7.31 -21.70 -21.71
N ALA A 841 -7.95 -21.38 -20.58
CA ALA A 841 -9.05 -20.42 -20.52
C ALA A 841 -8.79 -19.32 -19.48
N VAL A 842 -9.09 -18.06 -19.83
CA VAL A 842 -9.14 -16.94 -18.90
C VAL A 842 -10.51 -16.97 -18.20
N ALA A 843 -10.62 -17.70 -17.10
CA ALA A 843 -11.88 -17.94 -16.42
C ALA A 843 -12.06 -16.98 -15.23
N GLY A 844 -13.17 -16.26 -15.16
CA GLY A 844 -13.35 -15.12 -14.24
C GLY A 844 -14.72 -14.45 -14.28
N SER A 845 -14.92 -13.43 -13.46
CA SER A 845 -16.14 -12.59 -13.48
C SER A 845 -16.35 -11.92 -14.85
N LEU A 846 -15.24 -11.57 -15.52
CA LEU A 846 -15.20 -11.00 -16.86
C LEU A 846 -15.78 -11.90 -17.98
N ASN A 847 -15.99 -13.20 -17.74
CA ASN A 847 -16.51 -14.09 -18.80
C ASN A 847 -17.89 -13.67 -19.29
N GLN A 848 -18.74 -13.09 -18.43
CA GLN A 848 -20.05 -12.61 -18.86
C GLN A 848 -19.93 -11.38 -19.79
N ALA A 849 -18.91 -10.55 -19.61
CA ALA A 849 -18.59 -9.43 -20.51
C ALA A 849 -17.99 -9.91 -21.84
N MET A 850 -17.17 -10.98 -21.83
CA MET A 850 -16.75 -11.73 -23.04
C MET A 850 -17.93 -12.41 -23.78
N GLY A 851 -19.16 -12.37 -23.24
CA GLY A 851 -20.35 -12.97 -23.83
C GLY A 851 -20.55 -14.46 -23.51
N CYS A 852 -19.89 -15.00 -22.49
CA CYS A 852 -20.14 -16.33 -21.96
C CYS A 852 -21.52 -16.42 -21.26
N ALA A 853 -22.02 -17.64 -21.09
CA ALA A 853 -23.33 -17.87 -20.46
C ALA A 853 -23.36 -17.60 -18.95
N ALA A 854 -22.20 -17.59 -18.30
CA ALA A 854 -21.99 -17.31 -16.88
C ALA A 854 -20.56 -16.76 -16.65
N PRO A 855 -20.29 -16.09 -15.52
CA PRO A 855 -18.94 -15.89 -15.01
C PRO A 855 -18.31 -17.24 -14.58
N TRP A 856 -16.97 -17.29 -14.52
CA TRP A 856 -16.17 -18.45 -14.06
C TRP A 856 -16.40 -19.76 -14.85
N ASP A 857 -16.55 -19.64 -16.17
CA ASP A 857 -16.80 -20.77 -17.09
C ASP A 857 -15.54 -21.13 -17.91
N PRO A 858 -14.70 -22.08 -17.46
CA PRO A 858 -13.48 -22.47 -18.16
C PRO A 858 -13.74 -23.25 -19.46
N ALA A 859 -15.00 -23.64 -19.73
CA ALA A 859 -15.41 -24.28 -20.98
C ALA A 859 -16.00 -23.28 -21.99
N CYS A 860 -16.10 -21.99 -21.64
CA CYS A 860 -16.62 -20.98 -22.55
C CYS A 860 -15.66 -20.74 -23.73
N SER A 861 -16.19 -20.83 -24.96
CA SER A 861 -15.42 -20.61 -26.20
C SER A 861 -14.80 -19.22 -26.33
N GLN A 862 -15.41 -18.17 -25.76
CA GLN A 862 -14.91 -16.80 -25.79
C GLN A 862 -13.85 -16.52 -24.72
N ALA A 863 -13.66 -17.44 -23.77
CA ALA A 863 -12.62 -17.39 -22.76
C ALA A 863 -11.38 -18.23 -23.13
N GLN A 864 -11.43 -19.05 -24.19
CA GLN A 864 -10.31 -19.88 -24.60
C GLN A 864 -9.20 -19.03 -25.24
N MET A 865 -7.98 -19.25 -24.78
CA MET A 865 -6.78 -18.64 -25.34
C MET A 865 -6.28 -19.44 -26.55
N VAL A 866 -5.50 -18.79 -27.41
CA VAL A 866 -4.81 -19.42 -28.54
C VAL A 866 -3.32 -19.49 -28.22
N LEU A 867 -2.74 -20.69 -28.24
CA LEU A 867 -1.30 -20.91 -28.19
C LEU A 867 -0.64 -20.38 -29.47
N ASP A 868 0.31 -19.44 -29.36
CA ASP A 868 1.27 -19.23 -30.44
C ASP A 868 2.36 -20.30 -30.37
N PRO A 869 2.56 -21.13 -31.41
CA PRO A 869 3.56 -22.20 -31.38
C PRO A 869 5.01 -21.71 -31.49
N ALA A 870 5.26 -20.42 -31.79
CA ALA A 870 6.61 -19.87 -31.96
C ALA A 870 7.27 -19.46 -30.63
N ASP A 871 6.50 -18.91 -29.69
CA ASP A 871 6.97 -18.50 -28.35
C ASP A 871 6.29 -19.26 -27.19
N ARG A 872 5.27 -20.06 -27.51
CA ARG A 872 4.53 -20.93 -26.58
C ARG A 872 3.71 -20.18 -25.52
N ILE A 873 3.47 -18.90 -25.71
CA ILE A 873 2.56 -18.10 -24.89
C ILE A 873 1.13 -18.25 -25.43
N TRP A 874 0.20 -18.50 -24.52
CA TRP A 874 -1.22 -18.48 -24.82
C TRP A 874 -1.74 -17.05 -24.77
N ARG A 875 -2.48 -16.62 -25.80
CA ARG A 875 -3.00 -15.25 -25.92
C ARG A 875 -4.51 -15.21 -26.10
N LEU A 876 -5.16 -14.22 -25.50
CA LEU A 876 -6.56 -13.89 -25.74
C LEU A 876 -6.76 -12.37 -25.69
N THR A 877 -7.10 -11.77 -26.82
CA THR A 877 -7.48 -10.34 -26.87
C THR A 877 -9.00 -10.21 -26.90
N VAL A 878 -9.54 -9.43 -25.97
CA VAL A 878 -10.97 -9.13 -25.88
C VAL A 878 -11.20 -7.64 -25.60
N ASP A 879 -12.31 -7.13 -26.11
CA ASP A 879 -12.84 -5.80 -25.75
C ASP A 879 -13.74 -5.98 -24.52
N LEU A 880 -13.39 -5.34 -23.40
CA LEU A 880 -14.14 -5.38 -22.15
C LEU A 880 -14.66 -3.98 -21.81
N PRO A 881 -15.85 -3.84 -21.21
CA PRO A 881 -16.31 -2.54 -20.71
C PRO A 881 -15.48 -2.11 -19.49
N LYS A 882 -15.56 -0.82 -19.12
CA LYS A 882 -14.92 -0.32 -17.90
C LYS A 882 -15.49 -1.03 -16.66
N GLY A 883 -14.62 -1.50 -15.78
CA GLY A 883 -15.02 -2.13 -14.52
C GLY A 883 -13.93 -2.99 -13.87
N SER A 884 -14.20 -3.38 -12.63
CA SER A 884 -13.36 -4.28 -11.82
C SER A 884 -13.70 -5.74 -12.13
N TYR A 885 -12.68 -6.56 -12.34
CA TYR A 885 -12.79 -7.97 -12.68
C TYR A 885 -11.87 -8.85 -11.83
N GLU A 886 -12.22 -10.12 -11.72
CA GLU A 886 -11.39 -11.18 -11.13
C GLU A 886 -11.32 -12.36 -12.09
N PHE A 887 -10.14 -12.98 -12.23
CA PHE A 887 -9.92 -14.08 -13.18
C PHE A 887 -8.71 -14.96 -12.82
N LYS A 888 -8.57 -16.08 -13.54
CA LYS A 888 -7.52 -17.10 -13.42
C LYS A 888 -7.23 -17.77 -14.76
N ALA A 889 -6.10 -18.47 -14.88
CA ALA A 889 -5.87 -19.44 -15.94
C ALA A 889 -6.46 -20.80 -15.53
N ALA A 890 -7.36 -21.37 -16.33
CA ALA A 890 -7.93 -22.71 -16.11
C ALA A 890 -7.54 -23.64 -17.27
N LEU A 891 -6.94 -24.80 -16.96
CA LEU A 891 -6.35 -25.67 -17.97
C LEU A 891 -7.32 -26.78 -18.43
N ASN A 892 -7.14 -27.20 -19.68
CA ASN A 892 -7.81 -28.37 -20.26
C ASN A 892 -9.35 -28.33 -20.17
N GLY A 893 -9.93 -27.13 -20.16
CA GLY A 893 -11.39 -26.89 -20.12
C GLY A 893 -12.04 -27.13 -18.75
N GLY A 894 -11.30 -27.08 -17.64
CA GLY A 894 -11.86 -27.30 -16.30
C GLY A 894 -11.01 -26.75 -15.16
N TRP A 895 -11.52 -26.90 -13.93
CA TRP A 895 -10.87 -26.44 -12.69
C TRP A 895 -9.95 -27.48 -12.02
N THR A 896 -9.64 -28.59 -12.69
CA THR A 896 -8.77 -29.66 -12.14
C THR A 896 -7.32 -29.18 -11.95
N GLU A 897 -6.92 -28.19 -12.74
CA GLU A 897 -5.58 -27.60 -12.78
C GLU A 897 -5.80 -26.14 -13.20
N ASN A 898 -5.51 -25.19 -12.32
CA ASN A 898 -5.75 -23.77 -12.52
C ASN A 898 -4.73 -22.95 -11.74
N TYR A 899 -4.38 -21.79 -12.28
CA TYR A 899 -3.31 -20.93 -11.78
C TYR A 899 -3.84 -19.51 -11.52
N GLY A 900 -3.50 -19.00 -10.34
CA GLY A 900 -3.98 -17.74 -9.78
C GLY A 900 -2.96 -16.60 -9.88
N ALA A 901 -3.04 -15.69 -8.90
CA ALA A 901 -1.96 -14.74 -8.63
C ALA A 901 -0.61 -15.47 -8.48
N ASP A 902 0.46 -14.80 -8.91
CA ASP A 902 1.86 -15.27 -8.84
C ASP A 902 2.14 -16.64 -9.48
N GLY A 903 1.21 -17.15 -10.30
CA GLY A 903 1.29 -18.49 -10.91
C GLY A 903 1.03 -19.63 -9.91
N GLU A 904 0.41 -19.36 -8.76
CA GLU A 904 0.11 -20.39 -7.76
C GLU A 904 -1.00 -21.35 -8.23
N LEU A 905 -0.73 -22.66 -8.14
CA LEU A 905 -1.73 -23.72 -8.36
C LEU A 905 -2.85 -23.60 -7.32
N ASP A 906 -4.11 -23.54 -7.76
CA ASP A 906 -5.29 -23.25 -6.95
C ASP A 906 -5.26 -21.89 -6.19
N GLY A 907 -4.30 -21.01 -6.49
CA GLY A 907 -4.00 -19.77 -5.73
C GLY A 907 -5.06 -18.66 -5.74
N PRO A 908 -4.74 -17.43 -5.32
CA PRO A 908 -5.70 -16.31 -5.30
C PRO A 908 -6.26 -15.94 -6.68
N ASN A 909 -7.38 -15.23 -6.72
CA ASN A 909 -7.90 -14.65 -7.97
C ASN A 909 -7.04 -13.44 -8.37
N ILE A 910 -6.76 -13.28 -9.67
CA ILE A 910 -6.07 -12.09 -10.20
C ILE A 910 -7.13 -10.98 -10.38
N ALA A 911 -6.88 -9.81 -9.80
CA ALA A 911 -7.73 -8.63 -9.98
C ALA A 911 -7.34 -7.83 -11.24
N LEU A 912 -8.32 -7.18 -11.87
CA LEU A 912 -8.15 -6.29 -13.02
C LEU A 912 -9.15 -5.14 -12.93
N ASP A 913 -8.67 -3.93 -12.62
CA ASP A 913 -9.43 -2.70 -12.81
C ASP A 913 -9.20 -2.18 -14.23
N HIS A 914 -10.16 -2.42 -15.12
CA HIS A 914 -10.02 -2.09 -16.53
C HIS A 914 -10.67 -0.73 -16.86
N PRO A 915 -9.97 0.21 -17.54
CA PRO A 915 -10.57 1.45 -18.03
C PRO A 915 -11.62 1.26 -19.17
N GLY A 916 -11.81 0.03 -19.65
CA GLY A 916 -12.58 -0.32 -20.84
C GLY A 916 -11.75 -0.34 -22.13
N GLY A 917 -12.25 -1.03 -23.15
CA GLY A 917 -11.59 -1.22 -24.44
C GLY A 917 -10.85 -2.57 -24.55
N PRO A 918 -9.91 -2.71 -25.50
CA PRO A 918 -9.18 -3.96 -25.72
C PRO A 918 -8.09 -4.19 -24.66
N VAL A 919 -8.07 -5.42 -24.13
CA VAL A 919 -6.97 -5.98 -23.32
C VAL A 919 -6.53 -7.32 -23.89
N THR A 920 -5.22 -7.59 -23.86
CA THR A 920 -4.64 -8.89 -24.24
C THR A 920 -4.20 -9.62 -22.99
N PHE A 921 -4.79 -10.79 -22.74
CA PHE A 921 -4.35 -11.73 -21.73
C PHE A 921 -3.22 -12.61 -22.29
N ARG A 922 -2.14 -12.82 -21.53
CA ARG A 922 -0.96 -13.64 -21.88
C ARG A 922 -0.68 -14.65 -20.76
N TYR A 923 -0.72 -15.95 -21.06
CA TYR A 923 -0.36 -17.03 -20.12
C TYR A 923 0.86 -17.81 -20.61
N ASP A 924 1.87 -17.90 -19.75
CA ASP A 924 3.05 -18.73 -19.93
C ASP A 924 2.91 -20.03 -19.13
N ASN A 925 2.93 -21.18 -19.81
CA ASN A 925 2.82 -22.48 -19.14
C ASN A 925 4.16 -22.97 -18.51
N SER A 926 5.25 -22.22 -18.63
CA SER A 926 6.53 -22.54 -17.97
C SER A 926 6.65 -21.90 -16.58
N THR A 927 6.18 -20.65 -16.44
CA THR A 927 6.10 -19.92 -15.15
C THR A 927 4.71 -19.96 -14.49
N HIS A 928 3.68 -20.41 -15.22
CA HIS A 928 2.26 -20.36 -14.84
C HIS A 928 1.66 -18.96 -14.67
N LEU A 929 2.40 -17.90 -15.00
CA LEU A 929 1.93 -16.52 -14.90
C LEU A 929 0.90 -16.21 -15.98
N LEU A 930 -0.24 -15.66 -15.57
CA LEU A 930 -1.25 -15.04 -16.43
C LEU A 930 -1.23 -13.53 -16.21
N SER A 931 -1.00 -12.76 -17.27
CA SER A 931 -0.84 -11.30 -17.24
C SER A 931 -1.78 -10.60 -18.23
N THR A 932 -2.05 -9.32 -17.99
CA THR A 932 -2.82 -8.43 -18.87
C THR A 932 -1.93 -7.33 -19.42
N VAL A 933 -1.98 -7.09 -20.74
CA VAL A 933 -1.19 -6.06 -21.41
C VAL A 933 -2.07 -5.22 -22.36
N TYR A 934 -1.63 -3.99 -22.62
CA TYR A 934 -2.37 -2.98 -23.38
C TYR A 934 -1.59 -2.49 -24.60
N ALA A 935 -2.32 -2.12 -25.66
CA ALA A 935 -1.73 -1.58 -26.89
C ALA A 935 -0.99 -0.23 -26.71
N SER A 936 -1.26 0.50 -25.61
CA SER A 936 -0.56 1.72 -25.24
C SER A 936 0.89 1.50 -24.77
N GLN A 937 1.25 0.27 -24.41
CA GLN A 937 2.58 -0.13 -23.95
C GLN A 937 3.48 -0.61 -25.11
N GLN A 938 3.10 -0.35 -26.36
CA GLN A 938 3.83 -0.78 -27.56
C GLN A 938 4.77 0.34 -28.06
N PRO A 939 5.94 0.00 -28.64
CA PRO A 939 6.89 0.98 -29.15
C PRO A 939 6.36 1.66 -30.42
N GLY A 940 6.95 2.77 -30.82
CA GLY A 940 6.56 3.50 -32.03
C GLY A 940 6.93 2.77 -33.32
N ALA A 941 8.02 1.99 -33.31
CA ALA A 941 8.39 1.07 -34.39
C ALA A 941 9.26 -0.11 -33.90
N VAL A 942 9.32 -1.17 -34.70
CA VAL A 942 10.23 -2.31 -34.52
C VAL A 942 10.81 -2.70 -35.88
N ALA A 943 12.11 -2.95 -35.94
CA ALA A 943 12.79 -3.53 -37.10
C ALA A 943 13.39 -4.90 -36.77
N ALA A 944 13.31 -5.83 -37.72
CA ALA A 944 14.21 -6.98 -37.80
C ALA A 944 15.42 -6.51 -38.61
N ALA A 945 16.43 -5.99 -37.93
CA ALA A 945 17.60 -5.42 -38.57
C ALA A 945 18.79 -6.39 -38.48
N GLY A 946 19.51 -6.57 -39.57
CA GLY A 946 20.50 -7.63 -39.69
C GLY A 946 21.25 -7.68 -41.02
N SER A 947 21.96 -8.79 -41.24
CA SER A 947 22.72 -9.08 -42.45
C SER A 947 21.87 -9.57 -43.63
N MET A 948 20.56 -9.31 -43.59
CA MET A 948 19.61 -9.55 -44.68
C MET A 948 18.96 -8.26 -45.18
N ASP A 949 19.22 -7.11 -44.55
CA ASP A 949 18.52 -5.86 -44.85
C ASP A 949 18.77 -5.44 -46.31
N SER A 950 19.95 -5.72 -46.87
CA SER A 950 20.23 -5.49 -48.29
C SER A 950 19.35 -6.31 -49.23
N GLU A 951 19.05 -7.56 -48.87
CA GLU A 951 18.13 -8.48 -49.56
C GLU A 951 16.66 -8.07 -49.39
N LEU A 952 16.29 -7.45 -48.26
CA LEU A 952 14.99 -6.79 -48.07
C LEU A 952 14.86 -5.51 -48.93
N GLY A 953 15.98 -4.98 -49.43
CA GLY A 953 16.05 -3.82 -50.31
C GLY A 953 16.43 -2.51 -49.61
N CYS A 954 17.08 -2.57 -48.45
CA CYS A 954 17.70 -1.44 -47.76
C CYS A 954 18.96 -0.95 -48.49
N ALA A 955 19.63 0.11 -47.97
CA ALA A 955 20.83 0.66 -48.59
C ALA A 955 22.11 -0.12 -48.21
N GLY A 956 22.05 -0.87 -47.12
CA GLY A 956 23.07 -1.79 -46.61
C GLY A 956 22.48 -2.69 -45.53
N ASP A 957 23.37 -3.40 -44.82
CA ASP A 957 23.03 -4.31 -43.72
C ASP A 957 23.02 -3.59 -42.36
N TRP A 958 22.24 -4.10 -41.41
CA TRP A 958 22.08 -3.58 -40.04
C TRP A 958 21.52 -2.14 -39.99
N GLU A 959 20.52 -1.86 -40.82
CA GLU A 959 19.87 -0.55 -40.98
C GLU A 959 18.48 -0.51 -40.29
N PRO A 960 18.39 -0.34 -38.94
CA PRO A 960 17.11 -0.36 -38.22
C PRO A 960 16.15 0.79 -38.60
N ALA A 961 16.66 1.83 -39.27
CA ALA A 961 15.86 2.92 -39.81
C ALA A 961 15.21 2.60 -41.17
N CYS A 962 15.60 1.51 -41.84
CA CYS A 962 15.10 1.12 -43.15
C CYS A 962 13.62 0.70 -43.10
N ASP A 963 12.78 1.28 -43.97
CA ASP A 963 11.34 0.98 -44.04
C ASP A 963 11.05 -0.50 -44.37
N GLN A 964 11.91 -1.16 -45.15
CA GLN A 964 11.77 -2.55 -45.58
C GLN A 964 12.09 -3.58 -44.48
N ALA A 965 12.83 -3.17 -43.44
CA ALA A 965 13.13 -3.98 -42.26
C ALA A 965 12.09 -3.81 -41.13
N GLN A 966 11.14 -2.88 -41.26
CA GLN A 966 10.13 -2.62 -40.23
C GLN A 966 9.08 -3.73 -40.16
N LEU A 967 8.72 -4.12 -38.94
CA LEU A 967 7.59 -4.98 -38.65
C LEU A 967 6.31 -4.13 -38.52
N VAL A 968 5.17 -4.77 -38.66
CA VAL A 968 3.84 -4.19 -38.41
C VAL A 968 3.25 -4.85 -37.16
N LEU A 969 2.83 -4.04 -36.19
CA LEU A 969 2.07 -4.51 -35.02
C LEU A 969 0.75 -5.14 -35.47
N ASP A 970 0.51 -6.40 -35.10
CA ASP A 970 -0.80 -7.02 -35.25
C ASP A 970 -1.67 -6.69 -34.03
N PRO A 971 -2.78 -5.94 -34.18
CA PRO A 971 -3.63 -5.56 -33.06
C PRO A 971 -4.44 -6.73 -32.48
N ALA A 972 -4.41 -7.93 -33.08
CA ALA A 972 -5.12 -9.09 -32.58
C ALA A 972 -4.38 -9.84 -31.44
N ASP A 973 -3.05 -9.79 -31.41
CA ASP A 973 -2.22 -10.46 -30.39
C ASP A 973 -1.07 -9.60 -29.84
N LEU A 974 -0.94 -8.36 -30.32
CA LEU A 974 0.09 -7.38 -29.96
C LEU A 974 1.53 -7.84 -30.27
N VAL A 975 1.69 -8.73 -31.25
CA VAL A 975 2.99 -9.17 -31.79
C VAL A 975 3.29 -8.41 -33.08
N TRP A 976 4.51 -7.88 -33.20
CA TRP A 976 5.02 -7.24 -34.41
C TRP A 976 5.44 -8.29 -35.43
N LYS A 977 5.11 -8.10 -36.72
CA LYS A 977 5.29 -9.11 -37.78
C LYS A 977 5.82 -8.50 -39.08
N LEU A 978 6.81 -9.12 -39.70
CA LEU A 978 7.34 -8.79 -41.03
C LEU A 978 7.41 -10.06 -41.88
N SER A 979 6.48 -10.21 -42.84
CA SER A 979 6.48 -11.32 -43.79
C SER A 979 7.23 -10.96 -45.08
N VAL A 980 8.37 -11.61 -45.28
CA VAL A 980 9.21 -11.48 -46.48
C VAL A 980 8.83 -12.62 -47.44
N PRO A 981 8.37 -12.35 -48.67
CA PRO A 981 7.77 -13.40 -49.52
C PRO A 981 8.79 -14.29 -50.26
N ASP A 982 10.03 -13.82 -50.43
CA ASP A 982 11.08 -14.50 -51.20
C ASP A 982 12.47 -14.01 -50.74
N LEU A 983 12.86 -14.35 -49.51
CA LEU A 983 14.23 -14.13 -49.02
C LEU A 983 15.17 -15.18 -49.66
N PRO A 984 16.37 -14.81 -50.17
CA PRO A 984 17.30 -15.77 -50.75
C PRO A 984 17.78 -16.85 -49.76
N ALA A 985 18.35 -17.93 -50.30
CA ALA A 985 19.00 -18.97 -49.48
C ALA A 985 20.36 -18.47 -48.97
N GLY A 986 20.60 -18.54 -47.66
CA GLY A 986 21.78 -17.99 -47.03
C GLY A 986 21.81 -18.17 -45.50
N SER A 987 22.94 -17.79 -44.90
CA SER A 987 23.12 -17.70 -43.44
C SER A 987 23.08 -16.22 -43.04
N TYR A 988 22.10 -15.85 -42.22
CA TYR A 988 21.83 -14.47 -41.82
C TYR A 988 22.03 -14.29 -40.31
N GLU A 989 22.32 -13.07 -39.87
CA GLU A 989 22.31 -12.66 -38.46
C GLU A 989 21.41 -11.44 -38.28
N PHE A 990 20.57 -11.42 -37.24
CA PHE A 990 19.62 -10.32 -37.00
C PHE A 990 19.31 -10.07 -35.53
N LYS A 991 18.61 -8.95 -35.25
CA LYS A 991 18.06 -8.54 -33.95
C LYS A 991 16.75 -7.77 -34.11
N ALA A 992 16.02 -7.61 -33.00
CA ALA A 992 15.01 -6.57 -32.87
C ALA A 992 15.69 -5.24 -32.57
N ALA A 993 15.22 -4.17 -33.20
CA ALA A 993 15.66 -2.80 -32.96
C ALA A 993 14.42 -1.88 -32.87
N LEU A 994 14.28 -1.14 -31.76
CA LEU A 994 13.11 -0.31 -31.52
C LEU A 994 13.28 1.11 -32.06
N ASP A 995 12.14 1.72 -32.41
CA ASP A 995 12.01 3.14 -32.75
C ASP A 995 13.04 3.61 -33.79
N ARG A 996 13.28 2.74 -34.78
CA ARG A 996 14.19 2.94 -35.92
C ARG A 996 15.67 3.14 -35.53
N SER A 997 16.07 2.69 -34.35
CA SER A 997 17.41 2.92 -33.79
C SER A 997 17.98 1.66 -33.14
N TRP A 998 19.30 1.66 -32.86
CA TRP A 998 19.94 0.63 -32.05
C TRP A 998 19.85 0.91 -30.53
N ASN A 999 19.25 2.03 -30.11
CA ASN A 999 19.25 2.53 -28.72
C ASN A 999 18.58 1.55 -27.74
N VAL A 1000 17.47 0.95 -28.17
CA VAL A 1000 16.85 -0.20 -27.51
C VAL A 1000 16.77 -1.32 -28.55
N SER A 1001 17.40 -2.44 -28.26
CA SER A 1001 17.48 -3.59 -29.17
C SER A 1001 17.56 -4.88 -28.38
N TYR A 1002 17.07 -5.97 -28.98
CA TYR A 1002 16.97 -7.27 -28.32
C TYR A 1002 17.48 -8.38 -29.23
N GLY A 1003 18.28 -9.27 -28.64
CA GLY A 1003 18.95 -10.36 -29.34
C GLY A 1003 18.43 -11.73 -28.92
N ALA A 1004 19.30 -12.73 -29.04
CA ALA A 1004 19.00 -14.10 -28.63
C ALA A 1004 18.51 -14.14 -27.17
N GLY A 1005 17.39 -14.84 -26.93
CA GLY A 1005 16.75 -14.96 -25.63
C GLY A 1005 16.01 -13.70 -25.14
N GLY A 1006 15.81 -12.69 -25.99
CA GLY A 1006 15.14 -11.43 -25.60
C GLY A 1006 16.01 -10.51 -24.74
N VAL A 1007 17.29 -10.83 -24.59
CA VAL A 1007 18.24 -10.02 -23.82
C VAL A 1007 18.57 -8.72 -24.58
N SER A 1008 18.64 -7.59 -23.86
CA SER A 1008 19.11 -6.30 -24.40
C SER A 1008 20.59 -6.06 -24.02
N PRO A 1009 21.47 -5.64 -24.95
CA PRO A 1009 21.28 -5.67 -26.41
C PRO A 1009 21.37 -7.11 -26.99
N GLY A 1010 21.76 -8.09 -26.17
CA GLY A 1010 21.79 -9.52 -26.52
C GLY A 1010 22.87 -9.93 -27.53
N ALA A 1011 22.94 -11.23 -27.82
CA ALA A 1011 23.72 -11.76 -28.94
C ALA A 1011 22.93 -11.65 -30.26
N ASN A 1012 23.61 -11.65 -31.41
CA ASN A 1012 22.95 -11.75 -32.71
C ASN A 1012 22.25 -13.11 -32.83
N ILE A 1013 21.09 -13.14 -33.49
CA ILE A 1013 20.36 -14.39 -33.77
C ILE A 1013 20.76 -14.87 -35.16
N THR A 1014 21.41 -16.03 -35.23
CA THR A 1014 21.76 -16.67 -36.50
C THR A 1014 20.56 -17.40 -37.09
N PHE A 1015 20.33 -17.24 -38.39
CA PHE A 1015 19.22 -17.82 -39.14
C PHE A 1015 19.72 -18.36 -40.48
N ASP A 1016 19.82 -19.70 -40.60
CA ASP A 1016 20.07 -20.38 -41.86
C ASP A 1016 18.75 -20.60 -42.61
N HIS A 1017 18.64 -20.08 -43.83
CA HIS A 1017 17.43 -20.14 -44.67
C HIS A 1017 17.68 -20.90 -45.98
N ASP A 1018 16.79 -21.84 -46.31
CA ASP A 1018 16.81 -22.59 -47.58
C ASP A 1018 16.28 -21.77 -48.79
N GLY A 1019 15.73 -20.57 -48.52
CA GLY A 1019 15.21 -19.64 -49.52
C GLY A 1019 13.69 -19.73 -49.74
N GLY A 1020 13.08 -18.59 -50.06
CA GLY A 1020 11.62 -18.42 -50.17
C GLY A 1020 11.05 -17.62 -48.99
N PRO A 1021 9.76 -17.80 -48.65
CA PRO A 1021 9.09 -16.96 -47.66
C PRO A 1021 9.58 -17.22 -46.22
N VAL A 1022 9.61 -16.17 -45.41
CA VAL A 1022 9.89 -16.17 -43.97
C VAL A 1022 9.05 -15.08 -43.29
N THR A 1023 8.64 -15.26 -42.03
CA THR A 1023 8.06 -14.17 -41.23
C THR A 1023 8.87 -13.94 -39.95
N PHE A 1024 9.40 -12.73 -39.81
CA PHE A 1024 9.96 -12.26 -38.54
C PHE A 1024 8.83 -11.87 -37.59
N ARG A 1025 8.94 -12.23 -36.30
CA ARG A 1025 7.96 -11.92 -35.25
C ARG A 1025 8.67 -11.38 -34.01
N TYR A 1026 8.20 -10.29 -33.42
CA TYR A 1026 8.70 -9.72 -32.15
C TYR A 1026 7.53 -9.46 -31.19
N ASP A 1027 7.60 -10.02 -29.98
CA ASP A 1027 6.69 -9.65 -28.88
C ASP A 1027 7.40 -8.63 -27.96
N HIS A 1028 6.78 -7.47 -27.74
CA HIS A 1028 7.36 -6.41 -26.92
C HIS A 1028 7.48 -6.77 -25.43
N PHE A 1029 6.65 -7.68 -24.91
CA PHE A 1029 6.56 -8.02 -23.48
C PHE A 1029 7.35 -9.27 -23.08
N THR A 1030 7.95 -9.99 -24.05
CA THR A 1030 9.03 -10.98 -23.80
C THR A 1030 10.33 -10.61 -24.48
N HIS A 1031 10.34 -9.54 -25.28
CA HIS A 1031 11.46 -9.08 -26.11
C HIS A 1031 12.01 -10.10 -27.13
N LEU A 1032 11.37 -11.27 -27.25
CA LEU A 1032 11.79 -12.33 -28.15
C LEU A 1032 11.48 -11.94 -29.59
N ILE A 1033 12.51 -11.95 -30.44
CA ILE A 1033 12.34 -11.95 -31.90
C ILE A 1033 12.69 -13.33 -32.48
N THR A 1034 11.87 -13.79 -33.42
CA THR A 1034 12.01 -15.09 -34.11
C THR A 1034 11.84 -14.92 -35.63
N ALA A 1035 12.26 -15.92 -36.41
CA ALA A 1035 12.09 -15.97 -37.86
C ALA A 1035 11.59 -17.36 -38.29
N GLY A 1036 10.50 -17.42 -39.06
CA GLY A 1036 9.90 -18.67 -39.58
C GLY A 1036 8.57 -18.50 -40.31
#